data_AF-A0A3M6VM31-F1
#
_entry.id   AF-A0A3M6VM31-F1
#
_cell.length_a   1.000
_cell.length_b   1.000
_cell.length_c   1.000
_cell.angle_alpha   90.00
_cell.angle_beta   90.00
_cell.angle_gamma   90.00
#
_symmetry.space_group_name_H-M   'P 1'
#
loop_
_entity.id
_entity.type
_entity.pdbx_description
1 polymer ?
#
loop_
_entity_poly.entity_id
_entity_poly.type
_entity_poly.pdbx_seq_one_letter_code
_entity_poly.pdbx_strand_id
1 'polypeptide(L)'
;MADASDHVETPSVSTTAVPAVQANVTAANDPAMQEKLISEEYKIWKKNTPFLYDLVMTHALEWPSLSVQWLPHSHTSAGDDFSVHKLLLGTHTSGAEQNYLMVAEVRLPLEDTEIDARKYDEESQELGGFGGVSGKVDIKIRVNHDGEVNRARFMPSDELIVATKTPHAEVHVFDISKRPSQPEENSGSDPDFRLLGHTKEGYGLCWDPHQPFHLISGSDDAVICEWDIRNAGKTVQPLHKYSGHSDVIEDVAWHMHHTKIFGSVGDDKKLLIWDMRSESYDKPATTVYAHTAEVNCLAFSPFSEYLVATGSADKHVNLWDMRNMKAKLHSFEGHNDEVYQIQWSPHNETILGSCSADRRMHVWDLSKIGDEQSPEDAEDGPPELLFIHGGHTSKISDFSWNPNDPWMVASVAEDNVLQIWQMAENIYNEEDEETDQAEPKVHGAIFDMDGTLLDTEELSRLSIDSIVRQFGKEFTMAMHKTILGRPAVEWTRMAISAAGLSEETITPDELFKQWEQKMRDMSDRVEEIPGGIELLSALYARGIPIALATSNSKSVVEAKMKHHSKLFSFFSTIVCGDDAAVKNGKPAPDIFRTAGQRLFGLKEGEDGDKPPQCVVFEDSVNGYTAAKAANMHSIAIPDVRIYTDEKQRTELFGKADEVITSLTQFQIDNYDWQL
;
A
#
# COMPACT_ATOMS: atom_id res chain seq x y z
N MET A 1 -72.07 -1.30 -46.66
CA MET A 1 -72.08 -1.83 -48.04
C MET A 1 -70.62 -1.93 -48.44
N ALA A 2 -69.99 -3.06 -48.18
CA ALA A 2 -69.97 -4.25 -49.04
C ALA A 2 -68.65 -4.26 -49.82
N ASP A 3 -67.86 -5.28 -49.51
CA ASP A 3 -66.67 -5.78 -50.20
C ASP A 3 -66.76 -5.78 -51.73
N ALA A 4 -65.61 -5.59 -52.37
CA ALA A 4 -65.17 -6.47 -53.45
C ALA A 4 -63.64 -6.39 -53.63
N SER A 5 -63.05 -7.58 -53.65
CA SER A 5 -61.66 -7.99 -53.86
C SER A 5 -61.08 -7.63 -55.23
N ASP A 6 -59.75 -7.53 -55.34
CA ASP A 6 -58.98 -8.29 -56.33
C ASP A 6 -57.46 -8.33 -56.04
N HIS A 7 -56.89 -9.52 -56.25
CA HIS A 7 -55.47 -9.86 -56.15
C HIS A 7 -54.64 -9.26 -57.28
N VAL A 8 -53.40 -8.80 -56.99
CA VAL A 8 -52.32 -8.73 -57.98
C VAL A 8 -50.97 -9.12 -57.34
N GLU A 9 -50.25 -9.99 -58.05
CA GLU A 9 -48.96 -10.58 -57.77
C GLU A 9 -47.80 -9.57 -57.60
N THR A 10 -46.86 -9.91 -56.74
CA THR A 10 -45.56 -9.23 -56.56
C THR A 10 -44.56 -9.62 -57.65
N PRO A 11 -43.85 -8.67 -58.29
CA PRO A 11 -42.64 -8.98 -59.04
C PRO A 11 -41.38 -8.79 -58.18
N SER A 12 -40.47 -9.75 -58.30
CA SER A 12 -39.12 -9.76 -57.76
C SER A 12 -38.24 -8.67 -58.38
N VAL A 13 -37.53 -7.90 -57.55
CA VAL A 13 -36.35 -7.13 -57.96
C VAL A 13 -35.20 -7.45 -57.01
N SER A 14 -34.13 -7.95 -57.60
CA SER A 14 -32.85 -8.28 -56.97
C SER A 14 -32.17 -7.03 -56.40
N THR A 15 -31.93 -7.03 -55.09
CA THR A 15 -30.96 -6.12 -54.46
C THR A 15 -29.71 -6.93 -54.12
N THR A 16 -28.63 -6.61 -54.83
CA THR A 16 -27.26 -6.97 -54.49
C THR A 16 -26.95 -6.54 -53.06
N ALA A 17 -26.66 -7.51 -52.21
CA ALA A 17 -26.18 -7.30 -50.85
C ALA A 17 -24.79 -6.66 -50.87
N VAL A 18 -24.60 -5.62 -50.06
CA VAL A 18 -23.29 -5.11 -49.63
C VAL A 18 -23.02 -5.76 -48.26
N PRO A 19 -22.07 -6.71 -48.13
CA PRO A 19 -21.72 -7.26 -46.84
C PRO A 19 -20.46 -6.56 -46.32
N ALA A 20 -20.61 -5.61 -45.39
CA ALA A 20 -19.46 -5.03 -44.70
C ALA A 20 -19.71 -4.56 -43.25
N VAL A 21 -20.93 -4.65 -42.71
CA VAL A 21 -21.22 -4.11 -41.36
C VAL A 21 -21.68 -5.18 -40.35
N GLN A 22 -21.97 -6.41 -40.80
CA GLN A 22 -22.40 -7.50 -39.91
C GLN A 22 -21.26 -8.42 -39.41
N ALA A 23 -20.04 -8.28 -39.94
CA ALA A 23 -18.92 -9.16 -39.59
C ALA A 23 -18.15 -8.77 -38.32
N ASN A 24 -18.27 -7.51 -37.85
CA ASN A 24 -17.51 -7.02 -36.70
C ASN A 24 -18.22 -7.19 -35.35
N VAL A 25 -19.53 -7.46 -35.32
CA VAL A 25 -20.26 -7.70 -34.06
C VAL A 25 -20.26 -9.19 -33.69
N THR A 26 -20.08 -10.08 -34.67
CA THR A 26 -20.00 -11.54 -34.44
C THR A 26 -18.63 -12.02 -33.93
N ALA A 27 -17.58 -11.20 -34.03
CA ALA A 27 -16.24 -11.54 -33.55
C ALA A 27 -16.05 -11.29 -32.04
N ALA A 28 -16.78 -10.33 -31.45
CA ALA A 28 -16.68 -9.96 -30.03
C ALA A 28 -17.33 -10.98 -29.07
N ASN A 29 -18.14 -11.91 -29.59
CA ASN A 29 -18.84 -12.96 -28.83
C ASN A 29 -18.25 -14.36 -29.07
N ASP A 30 -17.07 -14.49 -29.68
CA ASP A 30 -16.36 -15.76 -29.75
C ASP A 30 -15.63 -16.00 -28.41
N PRO A 31 -16.02 -17.03 -27.61
CA PRO A 31 -15.38 -17.32 -26.34
C PRO A 31 -13.86 -17.51 -26.45
N ALA A 32 -13.39 -18.08 -27.57
CA ALA A 32 -11.96 -18.30 -27.79
C ALA A 32 -11.21 -16.98 -28.05
N MET A 33 -11.87 -16.00 -28.69
CA MET A 33 -11.29 -14.67 -28.89
C MET A 33 -11.26 -13.89 -27.57
N GLN A 34 -12.31 -13.98 -26.76
CA GLN A 34 -12.34 -13.37 -25.42
C GLN A 34 -11.27 -13.94 -24.50
N GLU A 35 -11.13 -15.27 -24.43
CA GLU A 35 -10.08 -15.93 -23.65
C GLU A 35 -8.68 -15.48 -24.09
N LYS A 36 -8.48 -15.32 -25.41
CA LYS A 36 -7.21 -14.81 -25.94
C LYS A 36 -6.93 -13.37 -25.50
N LEU A 37 -7.93 -12.49 -25.57
CA LEU A 37 -7.80 -11.09 -25.12
C LEU A 37 -7.49 -11.03 -23.62
N ILE A 38 -8.21 -11.80 -22.80
CA ILE A 38 -7.96 -11.91 -21.36
C ILE A 38 -6.52 -12.36 -21.08
N SER A 39 -6.04 -13.38 -21.80
CA SER A 39 -4.67 -13.86 -21.67
C SER A 39 -3.63 -12.82 -22.09
N GLU A 40 -3.90 -12.02 -23.11
CA GLU A 40 -3.02 -10.94 -23.57
C GLU A 40 -2.98 -9.78 -22.56
N GLU A 41 -4.14 -9.34 -22.04
CA GLU A 41 -4.24 -8.34 -20.97
C GLU A 41 -3.51 -8.77 -19.71
N TYR A 42 -3.72 -10.02 -19.25
CA TYR A 42 -3.05 -10.54 -18.06
C TYR A 42 -1.52 -10.56 -18.20
N LYS A 43 -1.00 -10.86 -19.41
CA LYS A 43 0.45 -10.79 -19.68
C LYS A 43 0.98 -9.36 -19.66
N ILE A 44 0.18 -8.38 -20.07
CA ILE A 44 0.57 -6.96 -20.00
C ILE A 44 0.57 -6.53 -18.54
N TRP A 45 -0.51 -6.81 -17.79
CA TRP A 45 -0.60 -6.54 -16.36
C TRP A 45 0.58 -7.12 -15.60
N LYS A 46 0.90 -8.41 -15.82
CA LYS A 46 2.02 -9.11 -15.16
C LYS A 46 3.39 -8.47 -15.44
N LYS A 47 3.57 -7.79 -16.56
CA LYS A 47 4.82 -7.04 -16.85
C LYS A 47 4.87 -5.71 -16.11
N ASN A 48 3.72 -5.12 -15.82
CA ASN A 48 3.60 -3.83 -15.16
C ASN A 48 3.51 -3.95 -13.63
N THR A 49 3.35 -5.16 -13.08
CA THR A 49 3.21 -5.35 -11.63
C THR A 49 4.31 -4.71 -10.78
N PRO A 50 5.60 -4.68 -11.17
CA PRO A 50 6.64 -4.05 -10.34
C PRO A 50 6.51 -2.53 -10.18
N PHE A 51 5.69 -1.88 -11.01
CA PHE A 51 5.43 -0.43 -10.94
C PHE A 51 4.11 -0.10 -10.26
N LEU A 52 3.20 -1.07 -10.17
CA LEU A 52 1.82 -0.87 -9.74
C LEU A 52 1.55 -1.41 -8.34
N TYR A 53 2.44 -2.26 -7.80
CA TYR A 53 2.21 -2.96 -6.55
C TYR A 53 3.48 -3.07 -5.71
N ASP A 54 3.32 -2.84 -4.40
CA ASP A 54 4.31 -3.19 -3.39
C ASP A 54 4.18 -4.66 -2.98
N LEU A 55 3.04 -5.30 -3.23
CA LEU A 55 2.88 -6.73 -3.01
C LEU A 55 1.87 -7.31 -3.99
N VAL A 56 2.20 -8.46 -4.58
CA VAL A 56 1.23 -9.34 -5.25
C VAL A 56 1.58 -10.78 -4.92
N MET A 57 0.64 -11.48 -4.30
CA MET A 57 0.68 -12.91 -4.03
C MET A 57 -0.51 -13.56 -4.74
N THR A 58 -0.23 -14.51 -5.63
CA THR A 58 -1.25 -15.28 -6.32
C THR A 58 -1.26 -16.71 -5.77
N HIS A 59 -2.43 -17.20 -5.39
CA HIS A 59 -2.60 -18.54 -4.87
C HIS A 59 -3.78 -19.23 -5.56
N ALA A 60 -3.52 -20.35 -6.21
CA ALA A 60 -4.55 -21.19 -6.79
C ALA A 60 -5.17 -22.08 -5.71
N LEU A 61 -6.45 -21.84 -5.41
CA LEU A 61 -7.24 -22.67 -4.49
C LEU A 61 -7.63 -23.99 -5.17
N GLU A 62 -7.87 -25.01 -4.35
CA GLU A 62 -8.38 -26.31 -4.82
C GLU A 62 -9.76 -26.17 -5.49
N TRP A 63 -10.62 -25.33 -4.90
CA TRP A 63 -11.94 -24.97 -5.38
C TRP A 63 -12.14 -23.45 -5.29
N PRO A 64 -12.97 -22.83 -6.15
CA PRO A 64 -13.31 -21.41 -6.05
C PRO A 64 -13.88 -21.07 -4.68
N SER A 65 -13.61 -19.86 -4.22
CA SER A 65 -14.24 -19.28 -3.04
C SER A 65 -15.19 -18.16 -3.46
N LEU A 66 -16.45 -18.23 -3.04
CA LEU A 66 -17.43 -17.15 -3.26
C LEU A 66 -17.34 -16.05 -2.18
N SER A 67 -16.51 -16.25 -1.15
CA SER A 67 -16.41 -15.37 0.01
C SER A 67 -14.96 -15.23 0.45
N VAL A 68 -14.55 -14.03 0.83
CA VAL A 68 -13.26 -13.79 1.48
C VAL A 68 -13.42 -12.72 2.54
N GLN A 69 -12.84 -12.94 3.72
CA GLN A 69 -12.79 -11.93 4.77
C GLN A 69 -11.52 -12.07 5.60
N TRP A 70 -10.78 -10.97 5.79
CA TRP A 70 -9.68 -10.94 6.76
C TRP A 70 -10.23 -11.08 8.19
N LEU A 71 -9.56 -11.90 9.00
CA LEU A 71 -9.78 -11.90 10.44
C LEU A 71 -9.00 -10.73 11.07
N PRO A 72 -9.53 -10.13 12.15
CA PRO A 72 -9.04 -8.85 12.66
C PRO A 72 -7.67 -8.93 13.32
N HIS A 73 -7.23 -10.08 13.82
CA HIS A 73 -5.95 -10.18 14.53
C HIS A 73 -4.82 -10.72 13.65
N SER A 74 -3.71 -10.00 13.61
CA SER A 74 -2.41 -10.47 13.14
C SER A 74 -1.45 -10.71 14.31
N HIS A 75 -0.36 -11.44 14.07
CA HIS A 75 0.74 -11.56 15.02
C HIS A 75 2.08 -11.68 14.32
N THR A 76 3.13 -11.21 15.00
CA THR A 76 4.52 -11.27 14.52
C THR A 76 5.37 -11.86 15.65
N SER A 77 6.14 -12.91 15.37
CA SER A 77 7.03 -13.51 16.37
C SER A 77 8.40 -12.81 16.36
N ALA A 78 9.08 -12.80 17.51
CA ALA A 78 10.41 -12.21 17.61
C ALA A 78 11.42 -12.97 16.72
N GLY A 79 11.97 -12.26 15.72
CA GLY A 79 12.96 -12.79 14.78
C GLY A 79 12.37 -13.28 13.45
N ASP A 80 11.05 -13.24 13.29
CA ASP A 80 10.40 -13.46 11.98
C ASP A 80 10.47 -12.16 11.15
N ASP A 81 10.63 -12.31 9.84
CA ASP A 81 10.62 -11.26 8.81
C ASP A 81 9.24 -11.12 8.11
N PHE A 82 8.23 -11.78 8.67
CA PHE A 82 6.84 -11.74 8.22
C PHE A 82 5.87 -11.63 9.41
N SER A 83 4.71 -11.02 9.17
CA SER A 83 3.52 -11.09 10.01
C SER A 83 2.62 -12.25 9.56
N VAL A 84 1.86 -12.81 10.49
CA VAL A 84 0.91 -13.89 10.23
C VAL A 84 -0.51 -13.36 10.40
N HIS A 85 -1.25 -13.39 9.30
CA HIS A 85 -2.64 -12.97 9.18
C HIS A 85 -3.52 -14.18 8.87
N LYS A 86 -4.83 -14.03 8.94
CA LYS A 86 -5.78 -15.11 8.62
C LYS A 86 -6.90 -14.62 7.71
N LEU A 87 -7.32 -15.50 6.81
CA LEU A 87 -8.45 -15.32 5.91
C LEU A 87 -9.52 -16.36 6.20
N LEU A 88 -10.76 -15.92 6.19
CA LEU A 88 -11.95 -16.76 6.13
C LEU A 88 -12.33 -16.97 4.66
N LEU A 89 -12.46 -18.22 4.24
CA LEU A 89 -12.75 -18.63 2.87
C LEU A 89 -13.85 -19.69 2.84
N GLY A 90 -14.44 -19.90 1.67
CA GLY A 90 -15.39 -20.96 1.39
C GLY A 90 -14.95 -21.81 0.19
N THR A 91 -15.69 -22.88 -0.08
CA THR A 91 -15.56 -23.62 -1.33
C THR A 91 -16.87 -23.58 -2.11
N HIS A 92 -16.75 -23.67 -3.44
CA HIS A 92 -17.84 -23.94 -4.36
C HIS A 92 -17.45 -25.10 -5.28
N THR A 93 -17.90 -26.31 -4.94
CA THR A 93 -17.58 -27.54 -5.68
C THR A 93 -18.64 -27.92 -6.73
N SER A 94 -19.73 -27.16 -6.82
CA SER A 94 -20.92 -27.48 -7.61
C SER A 94 -21.45 -28.92 -7.38
N GLY A 95 -21.33 -29.41 -6.14
CA GLY A 95 -21.76 -30.75 -5.72
C GLY A 95 -20.82 -31.90 -6.10
N ALA A 96 -19.66 -31.62 -6.71
CA ALA A 96 -18.69 -32.65 -7.07
C ALA A 96 -17.97 -33.24 -5.84
N GLU A 97 -17.71 -32.40 -4.84
CA GLU A 97 -17.00 -32.77 -3.60
C GLU A 97 -17.61 -32.12 -2.37
N GLN A 98 -17.22 -32.60 -1.18
CA GLN A 98 -17.58 -32.00 0.10
C GLN A 98 -17.12 -30.54 0.16
N ASN A 99 -18.02 -29.63 0.48
CA ASN A 99 -17.70 -28.23 0.66
C ASN A 99 -17.17 -27.93 2.07
N TYR A 100 -16.36 -26.88 2.20
CA TYR A 100 -15.74 -26.48 3.45
C TYR A 100 -15.87 -24.98 3.70
N LEU A 101 -16.17 -24.63 4.94
CA LEU A 101 -15.75 -23.35 5.52
C LEU A 101 -14.27 -23.49 5.91
N MET A 102 -13.43 -22.54 5.51
CA MET A 102 -11.99 -22.62 5.66
C MET A 102 -11.40 -21.41 6.38
N VAL A 103 -10.36 -21.66 7.18
CA VAL A 103 -9.47 -20.60 7.69
C VAL A 103 -8.08 -20.83 7.12
N ALA A 104 -7.61 -19.86 6.33
CA ALA A 104 -6.27 -19.82 5.80
C ALA A 104 -5.37 -18.94 6.67
N GLU A 105 -4.13 -19.35 6.86
CA GLU A 105 -3.04 -18.53 7.39
C GLU A 105 -2.28 -17.91 6.22
N VAL A 106 -2.03 -16.60 6.29
CA VAL A 106 -1.28 -15.84 5.31
C VAL A 106 -0.04 -15.25 5.97
N ARG A 107 1.12 -15.43 5.35
CA ARG A 107 2.37 -14.81 5.78
C ARG A 107 2.68 -13.62 4.89
N LEU A 108 2.67 -12.42 5.48
CA LEU A 108 2.95 -11.16 4.79
C LEU A 108 4.32 -10.64 5.23
N PRO A 109 5.19 -10.20 4.32
CA PRO A 109 6.49 -9.64 4.69
C PRO A 109 6.33 -8.36 5.51
N LEU A 110 7.28 -8.11 6.42
CA LEU A 110 7.37 -6.82 7.13
C LEU A 110 8.01 -5.74 6.24
N GLU A 111 7.68 -4.47 6.46
CA GLU A 111 8.19 -3.33 5.69
C GLU A 111 9.73 -3.23 5.67
N ASP A 112 10.40 -3.59 6.77
CA ASP A 112 11.86 -3.51 6.93
C ASP A 112 12.64 -4.68 6.27
N THR A 113 11.95 -5.62 5.62
CA THR A 113 12.59 -6.84 5.07
C THR A 113 13.33 -6.51 3.76
N GLU A 114 14.66 -6.62 3.75
CA GLU A 114 15.51 -6.35 2.58
C GLU A 114 15.12 -7.22 1.36
N ILE A 115 14.90 -6.54 0.22
CA ILE A 115 14.50 -7.15 -1.05
C ILE A 115 15.73 -7.73 -1.77
N ASP A 116 15.90 -9.05 -1.77
CA ASP A 116 16.93 -9.72 -2.60
C ASP A 116 16.41 -9.93 -4.04
N ALA A 117 16.66 -8.95 -4.91
CA ALA A 117 16.28 -8.95 -6.33
C ALA A 117 16.87 -10.11 -7.18
N ARG A 118 17.65 -11.02 -6.59
CA ARG A 118 18.29 -12.17 -7.28
C ARG A 118 17.52 -13.48 -7.13
N LYS A 119 16.47 -13.54 -6.30
CA LYS A 119 15.65 -14.75 -6.09
C LYS A 119 14.49 -14.84 -7.08
N TYR A 120 14.81 -14.84 -8.37
CA TYR A 120 13.85 -15.18 -9.44
C TYR A 120 13.62 -16.69 -9.43
N ASP A 121 12.38 -17.12 -9.23
CA ASP A 121 12.01 -18.53 -9.34
C ASP A 121 11.66 -18.86 -10.80
N GLU A 122 12.60 -19.53 -11.48
CA GLU A 122 12.44 -19.95 -12.88
C GLU A 122 11.32 -21.00 -13.07
N GLU A 123 10.93 -21.74 -12.03
CA GLU A 123 9.91 -22.81 -12.15
C GLU A 123 8.47 -22.28 -12.09
N SER A 124 8.19 -21.28 -11.24
CA SER A 124 6.85 -20.70 -11.11
C SER A 124 6.53 -19.68 -12.22
N GLN A 125 7.53 -19.14 -12.92
CA GLN A 125 7.39 -18.00 -13.84
C GLN A 125 6.63 -16.83 -13.20
N GLU A 126 6.59 -16.76 -11.87
CA GLU A 126 6.04 -15.66 -11.10
C GLU A 126 7.20 -14.68 -10.84
N LEU A 127 6.93 -13.39 -11.01
CA LEU A 127 7.81 -12.36 -10.47
C LEU A 127 7.72 -12.52 -8.96
N GLY A 128 8.70 -13.24 -8.38
CA GLY A 128 8.79 -13.45 -6.95
C GLY A 128 8.68 -12.12 -6.23
N GLY A 129 7.63 -11.99 -5.43
CA GLY A 129 7.49 -10.90 -4.49
C GLY A 129 8.75 -10.74 -3.66
N PHE A 130 9.07 -9.48 -3.38
CA PHE A 130 9.78 -8.98 -2.21
C PHE A 130 10.45 -10.07 -1.34
N GLY A 131 11.78 -10.19 -1.46
CA GLY A 131 12.59 -10.60 -0.32
C GLY A 131 12.62 -12.07 0.09
N GLY A 132 12.49 -13.06 -0.80
CA GLY A 132 12.98 -14.43 -0.49
C GLY A 132 12.31 -15.22 0.65
N VAL A 133 11.32 -14.64 1.32
CA VAL A 133 10.21 -15.33 1.98
C VAL A 133 9.08 -15.28 0.97
N SER A 134 8.80 -16.40 0.31
CA SER A 134 7.57 -16.46 -0.48
C SER A 134 6.41 -16.28 0.49
N GLY A 135 5.66 -15.19 0.31
CA GLY A 135 4.38 -15.03 0.97
C GLY A 135 3.59 -16.32 0.79
N LYS A 136 3.13 -16.91 1.90
CA LYS A 136 2.57 -18.27 1.89
C LYS A 136 1.15 -18.23 2.39
N VAL A 137 0.26 -18.89 1.65
CA VAL A 137 -1.12 -19.15 2.04
C VAL A 137 -1.25 -20.63 2.37
N ASP A 138 -1.66 -20.95 3.61
CA ASP A 138 -1.85 -22.31 4.09
C ASP A 138 -3.26 -22.48 4.69
N ILE A 139 -4.07 -23.40 4.17
CA ILE A 139 -5.35 -23.75 4.79
C ILE A 139 -5.09 -24.51 6.10
N LYS A 140 -5.46 -23.91 7.25
CA LYS A 140 -5.23 -24.50 8.58
C LYS A 140 -6.44 -25.20 9.15
N ILE A 141 -7.63 -24.67 8.89
CA ILE A 141 -8.89 -25.21 9.40
C ILE A 141 -9.82 -25.45 8.21
N ARG A 142 -10.42 -26.65 8.17
CA ARG A 142 -11.54 -27.00 7.31
C ARG A 142 -12.71 -27.45 8.18
N VAL A 143 -13.90 -26.92 7.93
CA VAL A 143 -15.15 -27.33 8.61
C VAL A 143 -16.13 -27.77 7.54
N ASN A 144 -16.67 -28.99 7.64
CA ASN A 144 -17.65 -29.51 6.69
C ASN A 144 -18.86 -28.58 6.60
N HIS A 145 -19.18 -28.15 5.38
CA HIS A 145 -20.31 -27.27 5.08
C HIS A 145 -21.34 -28.00 4.21
N ASP A 146 -22.62 -27.70 4.42
CA ASP A 146 -23.72 -28.29 3.66
C ASP A 146 -23.95 -27.48 2.39
N GLY A 147 -23.40 -27.97 1.27
CA GLY A 147 -23.32 -27.21 0.02
C GLY A 147 -22.25 -26.12 0.04
N GLU A 148 -22.16 -25.33 -1.02
CA GLU A 148 -21.23 -24.22 -1.16
C GLU A 148 -21.43 -23.14 -0.10
N VAL A 149 -20.38 -22.35 0.14
CA VAL A 149 -20.41 -21.24 1.09
C VAL A 149 -20.66 -19.96 0.30
N ASN A 150 -21.93 -19.55 0.16
CA ASN A 150 -22.32 -18.37 -0.60
C ASN A 150 -21.72 -17.08 -0.01
N ARG A 151 -21.69 -16.98 1.33
CA ARG A 151 -21.02 -15.91 2.07
C ARG A 151 -20.68 -16.38 3.47
N ALA A 152 -19.49 -16.04 3.97
CA ALA A 152 -19.06 -16.31 5.35
C ALA A 152 -18.63 -15.01 6.02
N ARG A 153 -19.13 -14.73 7.22
CA ARG A 153 -18.76 -13.55 8.01
C ARG A 153 -18.53 -13.90 9.48
N PHE A 154 -17.44 -13.42 10.06
CA PHE A 154 -17.17 -13.58 11.49
C PHE A 154 -17.95 -12.55 12.33
N MET A 155 -18.27 -12.90 13.57
CA MET A 155 -18.91 -11.99 14.52
C MET A 155 -17.87 -10.97 15.05
N PRO A 156 -18.09 -9.65 14.92
CA PRO A 156 -17.08 -8.64 15.29
C PRO A 156 -16.52 -8.76 16.72
N SER A 157 -17.34 -9.19 17.67
CA SER A 157 -16.93 -9.37 19.07
C SER A 157 -16.19 -10.69 19.36
N ASP A 158 -16.23 -11.67 18.46
CA ASP A 158 -15.53 -12.94 18.57
C ASP A 158 -15.33 -13.56 17.17
N GLU A 159 -14.11 -13.45 16.64
CA GLU A 159 -13.74 -13.93 15.29
C GLU A 159 -13.92 -15.44 15.10
N LEU A 160 -14.06 -16.21 16.18
CA LEU A 160 -14.22 -17.66 16.14
C LEU A 160 -15.66 -18.08 15.83
N ILE A 161 -16.62 -17.16 15.96
CA ILE A 161 -18.03 -17.40 15.63
C ILE A 161 -18.29 -16.90 14.21
N VAL A 162 -18.61 -17.81 13.30
CA VAL A 162 -18.77 -17.52 11.87
C VAL A 162 -20.17 -17.91 11.42
N ALA A 163 -20.90 -16.98 10.81
CA ALA A 163 -22.15 -17.27 10.10
C ALA A 163 -21.88 -17.51 8.62
N THR A 164 -22.62 -18.42 8.01
CA THR A 164 -22.54 -18.75 6.59
C THR A 164 -23.92 -18.83 5.93
N LYS A 165 -23.98 -18.32 4.69
CA LYS A 165 -25.09 -18.59 3.77
C LYS A 165 -24.82 -19.89 3.02
N THR A 166 -25.86 -20.70 2.90
CA THR A 166 -25.86 -22.00 2.22
C THR A 166 -26.63 -21.87 0.90
N PRO A 167 -26.53 -22.85 -0.02
CA PRO A 167 -27.42 -22.93 -1.19
C PRO A 167 -28.85 -23.37 -0.84
N HIS A 168 -29.22 -23.26 0.43
CA HIS A 168 -30.50 -23.65 0.99
C HIS A 168 -31.07 -22.50 1.83
N ALA A 169 -32.27 -22.70 2.34
CA ALA A 169 -32.98 -21.71 3.14
C ALA A 169 -32.36 -21.42 4.52
N GLU A 170 -31.47 -22.28 5.00
CA GLU A 170 -30.88 -22.15 6.33
C GLU A 170 -29.63 -21.26 6.31
N VAL A 171 -29.47 -20.43 7.34
CA VAL A 171 -28.19 -19.80 7.67
C VAL A 171 -27.53 -20.65 8.75
N HIS A 172 -26.26 -20.99 8.58
CA HIS A 172 -25.52 -21.79 9.55
C HIS A 172 -24.58 -20.90 10.35
N VAL A 173 -24.38 -21.22 11.63
CA VAL A 173 -23.38 -20.56 12.47
C VAL A 173 -22.48 -21.64 13.08
N PHE A 174 -21.17 -21.43 12.96
CA PHE A 174 -20.13 -22.32 13.45
C PHE A 174 -19.28 -21.59 14.49
N ASP A 175 -18.99 -22.26 15.59
CA ASP A 175 -17.88 -21.94 16.47
C ASP A 175 -16.68 -22.76 16.02
N ILE A 176 -15.76 -22.11 15.31
CA ILE A 176 -14.60 -22.78 14.70
C ILE A 176 -13.60 -23.28 15.75
N SER A 177 -13.63 -22.74 16.97
CA SER A 177 -12.76 -23.15 18.07
C SER A 177 -13.09 -24.56 18.59
N LYS A 178 -14.34 -24.99 18.41
CA LYS A 178 -14.83 -26.32 18.82
C LYS A 178 -14.52 -27.41 17.79
N ARG A 179 -13.97 -27.05 16.63
CA ARG A 179 -13.79 -27.96 15.49
C ARG A 179 -12.34 -28.44 15.39
N PRO A 180 -12.11 -29.70 15.00
CA PRO A 180 -10.76 -30.13 14.64
C PRO A 180 -10.27 -29.35 13.43
N SER A 181 -8.95 -29.20 13.28
CA SER A 181 -8.34 -28.52 12.14
C SER A 181 -8.67 -29.18 10.79
N GLN A 182 -8.88 -30.50 10.80
CA GLN A 182 -9.33 -31.29 9.66
C GLN A 182 -10.58 -32.08 10.07
N PRO A 183 -11.67 -32.02 9.30
CA PRO A 183 -12.91 -32.70 9.65
C PRO A 183 -12.77 -34.20 9.41
N GLU A 184 -13.49 -35.01 10.18
CA GLU A 184 -13.58 -36.45 9.91
C GLU A 184 -14.33 -36.69 8.60
N GLU A 185 -13.78 -37.55 7.75
CA GLU A 185 -14.42 -37.95 6.49
C GLU A 185 -15.85 -38.46 6.75
N ASN A 186 -16.81 -38.00 5.95
CA ASN A 186 -18.24 -38.38 6.02
C ASN A 186 -18.98 -38.01 7.31
N SER A 187 -18.46 -37.10 8.15
CA SER A 187 -19.16 -36.64 9.36
C SER A 187 -20.34 -35.69 9.09
N GLY A 188 -20.52 -35.24 7.84
CA GLY A 188 -21.56 -34.28 7.45
C GLY A 188 -21.31 -32.89 8.05
N SER A 189 -22.19 -31.93 7.78
CA SER A 189 -22.13 -30.60 8.39
C SER A 189 -22.90 -30.56 9.72
N ASP A 190 -22.23 -30.05 10.76
CA ASP A 190 -22.78 -29.94 12.11
C ASP A 190 -22.68 -28.50 12.65
N PRO A 191 -23.49 -27.56 12.15
CA PRO A 191 -23.46 -26.18 12.64
C PRO A 191 -23.90 -26.07 14.10
N ASP A 192 -23.30 -25.15 14.86
CA ASP A 192 -23.68 -24.83 16.25
C ASP A 192 -25.10 -24.25 16.29
N PHE A 193 -25.47 -23.45 15.29
CA PHE A 193 -26.82 -22.93 15.11
C PHE A 193 -27.29 -23.08 13.66
N ARG A 194 -28.53 -23.53 13.48
CA ARG A 194 -29.30 -23.51 12.24
C ARG A 194 -30.37 -22.44 12.37
N LEU A 195 -30.17 -21.32 11.67
CA LEU A 195 -31.10 -20.21 11.68
C LEU A 195 -32.12 -20.44 10.56
N LEU A 196 -33.37 -20.60 10.97
CA LEU A 196 -34.52 -20.80 10.10
C LEU A 196 -35.18 -19.46 9.81
N GLY A 197 -35.95 -19.39 8.73
CA GLY A 197 -36.76 -18.21 8.44
C GLY A 197 -37.00 -18.01 6.96
N HIS A 198 -35.94 -18.14 6.17
CA HIS A 198 -36.04 -18.08 4.73
C HIS A 198 -36.65 -19.35 4.13
N THR A 199 -36.93 -19.27 2.84
CA THR A 199 -37.49 -20.35 2.01
C THR A 199 -36.63 -20.65 0.78
N LYS A 200 -35.62 -19.81 0.50
CA LYS A 200 -34.64 -19.97 -0.57
C LYS A 200 -33.25 -19.57 -0.06
N GLU A 201 -32.24 -19.79 -0.88
CA GLU A 201 -30.87 -19.34 -0.62
C GLU A 201 -30.73 -17.80 -0.66
N GLY A 202 -29.50 -17.32 -0.55
CA GLY A 202 -29.15 -15.94 -0.83
C GLY A 202 -27.73 -15.60 -0.40
N TYR A 203 -27.34 -14.34 -0.56
CA TYR A 203 -25.97 -13.88 -0.31
C TYR A 203 -25.86 -12.88 0.85
N GLY A 204 -26.82 -11.98 1.01
CA GLY A 204 -26.81 -10.96 2.07
C GLY A 204 -26.68 -11.55 3.48
N LEU A 205 -25.66 -11.13 4.22
CA LEU A 205 -25.35 -11.61 5.57
C LEU A 205 -24.52 -10.55 6.32
N CYS A 206 -25.01 -10.09 7.47
CA CYS A 206 -24.31 -9.08 8.27
C CYS A 206 -24.53 -9.30 9.78
N TRP A 207 -23.43 -9.37 10.53
CA TRP A 207 -23.46 -9.31 11.99
C TRP A 207 -23.65 -7.87 12.46
N ASP A 208 -24.40 -7.69 13.54
CA ASP A 208 -24.55 -6.39 14.19
C ASP A 208 -23.21 -6.01 14.86
N PRO A 209 -22.55 -4.92 14.42
CA PRO A 209 -21.28 -4.50 15.01
C PRO A 209 -21.44 -3.94 16.44
N HIS A 210 -22.67 -3.63 16.85
CA HIS A 210 -22.99 -3.04 18.15
C HIS A 210 -23.47 -4.07 19.18
N GLN A 211 -24.03 -5.19 18.72
CA GLN A 211 -24.63 -6.21 19.58
C GLN A 211 -24.07 -7.60 19.26
N PRO A 212 -23.28 -8.20 20.17
CA PRO A 212 -22.83 -9.58 20.04
C PRO A 212 -24.00 -10.55 19.91
N PHE A 213 -23.82 -11.58 19.07
CA PHE A 213 -24.78 -12.64 18.77
C PHE A 213 -26.04 -12.20 18.01
N HIS A 214 -26.03 -10.99 17.42
CA HIS A 214 -27.15 -10.47 16.64
C HIS A 214 -26.76 -10.34 15.16
N LEU A 215 -27.59 -10.84 14.25
CA LEU A 215 -27.30 -10.83 12.82
C LEU A 215 -28.57 -10.77 11.96
N ILE A 216 -28.39 -10.31 10.72
CA ILE A 216 -29.42 -10.28 9.67
C ILE A 216 -28.93 -11.01 8.42
N SER A 217 -29.88 -11.54 7.65
CA SER A 217 -29.61 -12.02 6.29
C SER A 217 -30.75 -11.72 5.33
N GLY A 218 -30.38 -11.46 4.07
CA GLY A 218 -31.28 -11.35 2.92
C GLY A 218 -31.34 -12.67 2.13
N SER A 219 -32.35 -12.82 1.28
CA SER A 219 -32.59 -14.03 0.49
C SER A 219 -33.38 -13.76 -0.78
N ASP A 220 -33.29 -14.68 -1.73
CA ASP A 220 -34.08 -14.78 -2.96
C ASP A 220 -35.58 -14.95 -2.73
N ASP A 221 -36.00 -15.13 -1.48
CA ASP A 221 -37.40 -15.11 -1.07
C ASP A 221 -37.95 -13.70 -0.77
N ALA A 222 -37.16 -12.66 -1.03
CA ALA A 222 -37.49 -11.26 -0.81
C ALA A 222 -37.74 -10.89 0.66
N VAL A 223 -37.23 -11.70 1.60
CA VAL A 223 -37.38 -11.47 3.05
C VAL A 223 -36.01 -11.24 3.68
N ILE A 224 -35.95 -10.34 4.66
CA ILE A 224 -34.82 -10.21 5.58
C ILE A 224 -35.21 -10.88 6.88
N CYS A 225 -34.37 -11.76 7.39
CA CYS A 225 -34.55 -12.35 8.71
C CYS A 225 -33.52 -11.80 9.68
N GLU A 226 -33.94 -11.59 10.93
CA GLU A 226 -33.12 -11.10 12.05
C GLU A 226 -33.10 -12.16 13.16
N TRP A 227 -31.94 -12.42 13.76
CA TRP A 227 -31.80 -13.40 14.86
C TRP A 227 -30.90 -12.87 15.96
N ASP A 228 -31.23 -13.19 17.22
CA ASP A 228 -30.33 -13.14 18.37
C ASP A 228 -30.08 -14.57 18.85
N ILE A 229 -28.81 -15.00 18.85
CA ILE A 229 -28.42 -16.37 19.19
C ILE A 229 -27.82 -16.52 20.60
N ARG A 230 -27.74 -15.45 21.41
CA ARG A 230 -27.01 -15.43 22.69
C ARG A 230 -27.41 -16.52 23.68
N ASN A 231 -28.68 -16.89 23.69
CA ASN A 231 -29.24 -17.93 24.55
C ASN A 231 -30.12 -18.91 23.75
N ALA A 232 -29.88 -19.02 22.45
CA ALA A 232 -30.68 -19.86 21.58
C ALA A 232 -30.27 -21.34 21.69
N GLY A 233 -31.20 -22.23 21.35
CA GLY A 233 -30.88 -23.63 21.07
C GLY A 233 -30.25 -23.79 19.70
N LYS A 234 -29.91 -25.03 19.32
CA LYS A 234 -29.28 -25.35 18.02
C LYS A 234 -30.10 -24.94 16.79
N THR A 235 -31.42 -24.80 16.93
CA THR A 235 -32.30 -24.33 15.85
C THR A 235 -33.00 -23.06 16.30
N VAL A 236 -32.91 -22.00 15.50
CA VAL A 236 -33.31 -20.64 15.88
C VAL A 236 -34.33 -20.11 14.88
N GLN A 237 -35.50 -19.69 15.37
CA GLN A 237 -36.49 -18.95 14.57
C GLN A 237 -36.11 -17.46 14.55
N PRO A 238 -36.47 -16.72 13.49
CA PRO A 238 -36.12 -15.31 13.42
C PRO A 238 -36.91 -14.52 14.45
N LEU A 239 -36.27 -13.51 15.05
CA LEU A 239 -36.91 -12.51 15.89
C LEU A 239 -37.93 -11.71 15.06
N HIS A 240 -37.48 -11.24 13.89
CA HIS A 240 -38.27 -10.44 12.98
C HIS A 240 -38.05 -10.88 11.54
N LYS A 241 -39.08 -10.65 10.70
CA LYS A 241 -39.02 -10.86 9.26
C LYS A 241 -39.45 -9.58 8.55
N TYR A 242 -38.55 -8.98 7.79
CA TYR A 242 -38.82 -7.75 7.05
C TYR A 242 -39.19 -8.06 5.61
N SER A 243 -40.27 -7.44 5.11
CA SER A 243 -40.91 -7.77 3.83
C SER A 243 -41.27 -6.53 3.02
N GLY A 244 -40.25 -5.72 2.69
CA GLY A 244 -40.40 -4.49 1.92
C GLY A 244 -39.93 -4.57 0.46
N HIS A 245 -38.99 -5.47 0.16
CA HIS A 245 -38.55 -5.72 -1.20
C HIS A 245 -39.62 -6.53 -1.96
N SER A 246 -39.72 -6.29 -3.27
CA SER A 246 -40.64 -7.03 -4.14
C SER A 246 -39.97 -8.15 -4.93
N ASP A 247 -38.65 -8.29 -4.81
CA ASP A 247 -37.83 -9.27 -5.52
C ASP A 247 -36.62 -9.70 -4.65
N VAL A 248 -35.72 -10.50 -5.19
CA VAL A 248 -34.49 -11.02 -4.54
C VAL A 248 -33.76 -9.93 -3.76
N ILE A 249 -33.30 -10.25 -2.55
CA ILE A 249 -32.46 -9.38 -1.72
C ILE A 249 -31.02 -9.87 -1.84
N GLU A 250 -30.20 -9.07 -2.51
CA GLU A 250 -28.81 -9.37 -2.79
C GLU A 250 -27.92 -9.10 -1.57
N ASP A 251 -28.14 -8.00 -0.85
CA ASP A 251 -27.31 -7.64 0.28
C ASP A 251 -28.03 -6.90 1.41
N VAL A 252 -27.48 -7.04 2.62
CA VAL A 252 -27.95 -6.40 3.84
C VAL A 252 -26.74 -5.94 4.67
N ALA A 253 -26.82 -4.76 5.26
CA ALA A 253 -25.74 -4.20 6.07
C ALA A 253 -26.27 -3.43 7.27
N TRP A 254 -25.68 -3.65 8.45
CA TRP A 254 -25.93 -2.81 9.62
C TRP A 254 -25.26 -1.45 9.48
N HIS A 255 -25.87 -0.42 10.06
CA HIS A 255 -25.25 0.90 10.13
C HIS A 255 -24.08 0.90 11.13
N MET A 256 -22.94 1.47 10.75
CA MET A 256 -21.72 1.46 11.58
C MET A 256 -21.77 2.34 12.84
N HIS A 257 -22.66 3.35 12.87
CA HIS A 257 -22.79 4.29 14.00
C HIS A 257 -24.14 4.24 14.73
N HIS A 258 -25.15 3.56 14.18
CA HIS A 258 -26.54 3.64 14.67
C HIS A 258 -27.08 2.23 14.92
N THR A 259 -27.21 1.87 16.19
CA THR A 259 -27.50 0.50 16.66
C THR A 259 -28.87 -0.07 16.27
N LYS A 260 -29.74 0.75 15.66
CA LYS A 260 -31.12 0.38 15.29
C LYS A 260 -31.42 0.55 13.81
N ILE A 261 -30.41 0.89 13.00
CA ILE A 261 -30.58 1.15 11.57
C ILE A 261 -29.79 0.11 10.78
N PHE A 262 -30.40 -0.38 9.70
CA PHE A 262 -29.72 -1.19 8.69
C PHE A 262 -30.27 -0.88 7.30
N GLY A 263 -29.52 -1.27 6.28
CA GLY A 263 -29.90 -1.12 4.88
C GLY A 263 -30.05 -2.47 4.20
N SER A 264 -30.81 -2.50 3.11
CA SER A 264 -30.91 -3.66 2.22
C SER A 264 -31.07 -3.22 0.76
N VAL A 265 -30.59 -4.06 -0.14
CA VAL A 265 -30.64 -3.85 -1.60
C VAL A 265 -31.02 -5.13 -2.32
N GLY A 266 -31.53 -5.02 -3.54
CA GLY A 266 -31.92 -6.18 -4.33
C GLY A 266 -32.36 -5.90 -5.75
N ASP A 267 -32.92 -6.93 -6.39
CA ASP A 267 -33.31 -6.96 -7.81
C ASP A 267 -34.47 -6.03 -8.14
N ASP A 268 -35.23 -5.61 -7.12
CA ASP A 268 -36.26 -4.58 -7.28
C ASP A 268 -35.69 -3.16 -7.46
N LYS A 269 -34.35 -3.05 -7.58
CA LYS A 269 -33.56 -1.85 -7.93
C LYS A 269 -33.53 -0.81 -6.82
N LYS A 270 -33.89 -1.22 -5.59
CA LYS A 270 -34.06 -0.30 -4.47
C LYS A 270 -32.97 -0.44 -3.43
N LEU A 271 -32.70 0.69 -2.79
CA LEU A 271 -32.10 0.75 -1.47
C LEU A 271 -33.21 1.04 -0.46
N LEU A 272 -33.36 0.15 0.53
CA LEU A 272 -34.28 0.32 1.65
C LEU A 272 -33.48 0.57 2.92
N ILE A 273 -33.90 1.56 3.71
CA ILE A 273 -33.36 1.82 5.05
C ILE A 273 -34.42 1.43 6.07
N TRP A 274 -34.01 0.62 7.03
CA TRP A 274 -34.87 0.05 8.07
C TRP A 274 -34.52 0.64 9.43
N ASP A 275 -35.55 0.83 10.25
CA ASP A 275 -35.41 1.26 11.63
C ASP A 275 -36.10 0.26 12.55
N MET A 276 -35.31 -0.46 13.36
CA MET A 276 -35.80 -1.49 14.28
C MET A 276 -36.69 -0.95 15.41
N ARG A 277 -36.78 0.37 15.58
CA ARG A 277 -37.71 0.99 16.52
C ARG A 277 -39.15 1.03 15.97
N SER A 278 -39.32 0.80 14.67
CA SER A 278 -40.62 0.63 14.03
C SER A 278 -41.24 -0.72 14.43
N GLU A 279 -42.54 -0.73 14.72
CA GLU A 279 -43.29 -1.98 14.92
C GLU A 279 -43.79 -2.58 13.59
N SER A 280 -43.49 -1.95 12.44
CA SER A 280 -43.89 -2.37 11.10
C SER A 280 -42.67 -2.95 10.35
N TYR A 281 -42.67 -4.26 10.14
CA TYR A 281 -41.59 -4.97 9.42
C TYR A 281 -41.81 -5.05 7.90
N ASP A 282 -42.95 -4.57 7.41
CA ASP A 282 -43.31 -4.49 5.98
C ASP A 282 -43.08 -3.09 5.39
N LYS A 283 -42.67 -2.12 6.21
CA LYS A 283 -42.50 -0.72 5.81
C LYS A 283 -41.13 -0.19 6.23
N PRO A 284 -40.19 -0.04 5.28
CA PRO A 284 -38.92 0.60 5.56
C PRO A 284 -39.11 2.09 5.92
N ALA A 285 -38.17 2.65 6.67
CA ALA A 285 -38.16 4.07 7.01
C ALA A 285 -37.95 4.95 5.77
N THR A 286 -37.11 4.48 4.84
CA THR A 286 -36.84 5.13 3.55
C THR A 286 -36.78 4.09 2.44
N THR A 287 -37.34 4.43 1.28
CA THR A 287 -37.26 3.64 0.05
C THR A 287 -36.73 4.53 -1.06
N VAL A 288 -35.70 4.06 -1.76
CA VAL A 288 -35.07 4.77 -2.88
C VAL A 288 -34.95 3.83 -4.06
N TYR A 289 -35.32 4.28 -5.26
CA TYR A 289 -34.87 3.63 -6.50
C TYR A 289 -33.41 4.02 -6.71
N ALA A 290 -32.50 3.14 -6.33
CA ALA A 290 -31.10 3.46 -6.24
C ALA A 290 -30.40 3.38 -7.60
N HIS A 291 -30.82 2.43 -8.44
CA HIS A 291 -30.16 2.15 -9.73
C HIS A 291 -31.18 1.86 -10.84
N THR A 292 -30.67 1.74 -12.06
CA THR A 292 -31.48 1.40 -13.25
C THR A 292 -31.56 -0.11 -13.50
N ALA A 293 -30.73 -0.90 -12.82
CA ALA A 293 -30.71 -2.35 -12.79
C ALA A 293 -30.67 -2.87 -11.33
N GLU A 294 -30.50 -4.17 -11.18
CA GLU A 294 -30.41 -4.92 -9.93
C GLU A 294 -29.28 -4.33 -9.04
N VAL A 295 -29.53 -4.19 -7.73
CA VAL A 295 -28.55 -3.62 -6.79
C VAL A 295 -27.98 -4.74 -5.94
N ASN A 296 -26.70 -5.06 -6.18
CA ASN A 296 -26.08 -6.29 -5.70
C ASN A 296 -25.41 -6.15 -4.33
N CYS A 297 -25.01 -4.94 -3.94
CA CYS A 297 -24.26 -4.71 -2.70
C CYS A 297 -24.48 -3.31 -2.13
N LEU A 298 -24.32 -3.18 -0.82
CA LEU A 298 -24.31 -1.90 -0.11
C LEU A 298 -23.25 -1.85 0.98
N ALA A 299 -22.70 -0.67 1.26
CA ALA A 299 -21.77 -0.48 2.36
C ALA A 299 -21.96 0.89 3.03
N PHE A 300 -22.20 0.88 4.35
CA PHE A 300 -22.16 2.08 5.18
C PHE A 300 -20.71 2.50 5.43
N SER A 301 -20.43 3.80 5.38
CA SER A 301 -19.12 4.31 5.73
C SER A 301 -18.83 4.05 7.23
N PRO A 302 -17.62 3.56 7.57
CA PRO A 302 -17.21 3.41 8.97
C PRO A 302 -16.77 4.73 9.61
N PHE A 303 -16.58 5.79 8.81
CA PHE A 303 -16.12 7.10 9.26
C PHE A 303 -17.23 8.16 9.26
N SER A 304 -18.18 8.07 8.32
CA SER A 304 -19.30 9.00 8.20
C SER A 304 -20.63 8.32 8.50
N GLU A 305 -21.34 8.84 9.51
CA GLU A 305 -22.67 8.34 9.90
C GLU A 305 -23.79 8.60 8.88
N TYR A 306 -23.51 9.33 7.79
CA TYR A 306 -24.52 9.68 6.79
C TYR A 306 -24.25 9.08 5.41
N LEU A 307 -23.08 8.49 5.18
CA LEU A 307 -22.72 7.98 3.86
C LEU A 307 -23.00 6.50 3.73
N VAL A 308 -23.67 6.15 2.62
CA VAL A 308 -23.85 4.78 2.16
C VAL A 308 -23.58 4.71 0.66
N ALA A 309 -22.86 3.68 0.23
CA ALA A 309 -22.62 3.38 -1.17
C ALA A 309 -23.44 2.15 -1.59
N THR A 310 -23.78 2.06 -2.87
CA THR A 310 -24.48 0.92 -3.48
C THR A 310 -23.86 0.56 -4.83
N GLY A 311 -23.63 -0.73 -5.10
CA GLY A 311 -23.13 -1.24 -6.39
C GLY A 311 -24.19 -2.05 -7.12
N SER A 312 -24.19 -1.99 -8.45
CA SER A 312 -25.30 -2.52 -9.27
C SER A 312 -24.86 -3.20 -10.55
N ALA A 313 -25.77 -4.02 -11.09
CA ALA A 313 -25.73 -4.55 -12.44
C ALA A 313 -25.76 -3.46 -13.54
N ASP A 314 -26.10 -2.20 -13.20
CA ASP A 314 -25.96 -1.07 -14.12
C ASP A 314 -24.53 -0.54 -14.27
N LYS A 315 -23.56 -1.25 -13.68
CA LYS A 315 -22.10 -1.01 -13.78
C LYS A 315 -21.63 0.22 -13.03
N HIS A 316 -22.50 0.83 -12.24
CA HIS A 316 -22.17 1.99 -11.43
C HIS A 316 -22.14 1.67 -9.95
N VAL A 317 -21.34 2.44 -9.22
CA VAL A 317 -21.45 2.56 -7.77
C VAL A 317 -22.07 3.94 -7.48
N ASN A 318 -23.17 4.01 -6.75
CA ASN A 318 -23.80 5.27 -6.36
C ASN A 318 -23.50 5.58 -4.90
N LEU A 319 -23.23 6.86 -4.61
CA LEU A 319 -23.04 7.39 -3.26
C LEU A 319 -24.28 8.14 -2.79
N TRP A 320 -24.66 7.95 -1.53
CA TRP A 320 -25.87 8.54 -0.95
C TRP A 320 -25.63 9.21 0.39
N ASP A 321 -26.38 10.28 0.64
CA ASP A 321 -26.49 10.93 1.95
C ASP A 321 -27.81 10.54 2.61
N MET A 322 -27.74 9.86 3.74
CA MET A 322 -28.92 9.42 4.51
C MET A 322 -29.82 10.59 4.96
N ARG A 323 -29.30 11.81 5.06
CA ARG A 323 -30.07 13.02 5.39
C ARG A 323 -30.93 13.48 4.21
N ASN A 324 -30.56 13.14 2.98
CA ASN A 324 -31.29 13.46 1.76
C ASN A 324 -31.21 12.33 0.71
N MET A 325 -31.96 11.27 0.95
CA MET A 325 -32.03 10.10 0.06
C MET A 325 -32.87 10.31 -1.23
N LYS A 326 -33.26 11.55 -1.55
CA LYS A 326 -34.05 11.85 -2.77
C LYS A 326 -33.21 11.94 -4.03
N ALA A 327 -31.92 12.17 -3.89
CA ALA A 327 -30.96 12.25 -4.98
C ALA A 327 -29.66 11.59 -4.53
N LYS A 328 -28.98 10.92 -5.46
CA LYS A 328 -27.62 10.44 -5.21
C LYS A 328 -26.66 11.64 -5.11
N LEU A 329 -25.64 11.50 -4.27
CA LEU A 329 -24.53 12.47 -4.17
C LEU A 329 -23.63 12.38 -5.40
N HIS A 330 -23.26 11.17 -5.78
CA HIS A 330 -22.31 10.90 -6.85
C HIS A 330 -22.57 9.53 -7.51
N SER A 331 -21.97 9.32 -8.67
CA SER A 331 -22.00 8.08 -9.45
C SER A 331 -20.57 7.78 -9.91
N PHE A 332 -19.96 6.72 -9.39
CA PHE A 332 -18.67 6.25 -9.85
C PHE A 332 -18.86 5.45 -11.14
N GLU A 333 -18.23 5.91 -12.23
CA GLU A 333 -18.32 5.32 -13.56
C GLU A 333 -16.95 4.79 -13.98
N GLY A 334 -16.86 3.56 -14.48
CA GLY A 334 -15.58 2.96 -14.90
C GLY A 334 -15.66 1.44 -15.10
N HIS A 335 -16.49 0.77 -14.30
CA HIS A 335 -16.74 -0.66 -14.49
C HIS A 335 -17.43 -0.94 -15.83
N ASN A 336 -17.05 -2.06 -16.46
CA ASN A 336 -17.56 -2.47 -17.76
C ASN A 336 -18.63 -3.56 -17.68
N ASP A 337 -18.89 -4.07 -16.49
CA ASP A 337 -19.88 -5.11 -16.22
C ASP A 337 -20.43 -4.99 -14.77
N GLU A 338 -21.34 -5.89 -14.39
CA GLU A 338 -22.05 -5.87 -13.11
C GLU A 338 -21.11 -5.75 -11.90
N VAL A 339 -21.39 -4.81 -10.99
CA VAL A 339 -20.65 -4.67 -9.71
C VAL A 339 -21.26 -5.62 -8.68
N TYR A 340 -20.46 -6.49 -8.07
CA TYR A 340 -20.94 -7.50 -7.12
C TYR A 340 -20.66 -7.19 -5.66
N GLN A 341 -19.57 -6.48 -5.37
CA GLN A 341 -19.19 -6.14 -4.01
C GLN A 341 -18.61 -4.74 -3.95
N ILE A 342 -18.89 -4.05 -2.84
CA ILE A 342 -18.24 -2.79 -2.47
C ILE A 342 -17.85 -2.82 -0.99
N GLN A 343 -16.72 -2.22 -0.63
CA GLN A 343 -16.28 -2.08 0.75
C GLN A 343 -15.47 -0.81 0.95
N TRP A 344 -15.81 -0.05 1.98
CA TRP A 344 -15.00 1.07 2.44
C TRP A 344 -13.66 0.58 2.98
N SER A 345 -12.60 1.35 2.74
CA SER A 345 -11.35 1.15 3.46
C SER A 345 -11.60 1.25 4.98
N PRO A 346 -10.99 0.38 5.80
CA PRO A 346 -11.05 0.50 7.25
C PRO A 346 -10.07 1.56 7.80
N HIS A 347 -9.21 2.15 6.95
CA HIS A 347 -8.16 3.08 7.35
C HIS A 347 -8.37 4.51 6.84
N ASN A 348 -8.96 4.67 5.64
CA ASN A 348 -9.07 5.96 4.96
C ASN A 348 -10.54 6.28 4.66
N GLU A 349 -11.01 7.45 5.10
CA GLU A 349 -12.43 7.82 5.03
C GLU A 349 -12.96 8.07 3.62
N THR A 350 -12.07 8.40 2.68
CA THR A 350 -12.42 8.70 1.29
C THR A 350 -12.25 7.51 0.35
N ILE A 351 -11.75 6.38 0.84
CA ILE A 351 -11.37 5.26 -0.03
C ILE A 351 -12.46 4.20 -0.04
N LEU A 352 -12.90 3.84 -1.26
CA LEU A 352 -13.89 2.80 -1.52
C LEU A 352 -13.34 1.78 -2.52
N GLY A 353 -13.48 0.50 -2.24
CA GLY A 353 -13.20 -0.57 -3.21
C GLY A 353 -14.50 -1.07 -3.85
N SER A 354 -14.44 -1.50 -5.11
CA SER A 354 -15.52 -2.23 -5.79
C SER A 354 -14.97 -3.33 -6.70
N CYS A 355 -15.63 -4.48 -6.76
CA CYS A 355 -15.28 -5.56 -7.70
C CYS A 355 -16.43 -5.93 -8.62
N SER A 356 -16.11 -6.35 -9.84
CA SER A 356 -17.09 -6.55 -10.92
C SER A 356 -16.88 -7.85 -11.70
N ALA A 357 -17.93 -8.25 -12.42
CA ALA A 357 -17.90 -9.29 -13.46
C ALA A 357 -16.88 -8.98 -14.57
N ASP A 358 -16.48 -7.72 -14.74
CA ASP A 358 -15.48 -7.29 -15.72
C ASP A 358 -14.04 -7.76 -15.39
N ARG A 359 -13.87 -8.51 -14.30
CA ARG A 359 -12.61 -9.09 -13.81
C ARG A 359 -11.66 -8.02 -13.25
N ARG A 360 -12.19 -6.85 -12.88
CA ARG A 360 -11.44 -5.76 -12.27
C ARG A 360 -11.97 -5.46 -10.88
N MET A 361 -11.02 -5.08 -10.02
CA MET A 361 -11.35 -4.33 -8.81
C MET A 361 -10.94 -2.89 -9.04
N HIS A 362 -11.82 -1.94 -8.71
CA HIS A 362 -11.51 -0.52 -8.71
C HIS A 362 -11.33 -0.06 -7.27
N VAL A 363 -10.38 0.84 -7.07
CA VAL A 363 -10.24 1.62 -5.84
C VAL A 363 -10.53 3.07 -6.20
N TRP A 364 -11.47 3.66 -5.48
CA TRP A 364 -11.97 5.01 -5.68
C TRP A 364 -11.51 5.89 -4.53
N ASP A 365 -11.14 7.13 -4.84
CA ASP A 365 -10.87 8.18 -3.86
C ASP A 365 -11.88 9.32 -4.01
N LEU A 366 -12.78 9.41 -3.04
CA LEU A 366 -13.80 10.45 -2.98
C LEU A 366 -13.23 11.86 -2.87
N SER A 367 -11.98 12.02 -2.41
CA SER A 367 -11.34 13.33 -2.26
C SER A 367 -11.13 14.01 -3.62
N LYS A 368 -10.98 13.21 -4.69
CA LYS A 368 -10.66 13.67 -6.05
C LYS A 368 -11.89 13.93 -6.92
N ILE A 369 -13.10 13.79 -6.35
CA ILE A 369 -14.33 14.01 -7.10
C ILE A 369 -14.40 15.47 -7.56
N GLY A 370 -14.40 15.66 -8.88
CA GLY A 370 -14.51 16.97 -9.51
C GLY A 370 -13.18 17.68 -9.76
N ASP A 371 -12.05 17.01 -9.52
CA ASP A 371 -10.74 17.55 -9.89
C ASP A 371 -10.61 17.71 -11.41
N GLU A 372 -9.84 18.73 -11.82
CA GLU A 372 -9.57 18.97 -13.23
C GLU A 372 -8.53 17.97 -13.76
N GLN A 373 -8.87 17.27 -14.84
CA GLN A 373 -7.97 16.34 -15.51
C GLN A 373 -7.53 16.85 -16.88
N SER A 374 -6.37 16.39 -17.34
CA SER A 374 -6.00 16.56 -18.74
C SER A 374 -6.95 15.75 -19.64
N PRO A 375 -7.08 16.09 -20.94
CA PRO A 375 -7.87 15.28 -21.86
C PRO A 375 -7.38 13.85 -22.01
N GLU A 376 -6.09 13.59 -21.76
CA GLU A 376 -5.50 12.25 -21.84
C GLU A 376 -5.92 11.41 -20.62
N ASP A 377 -5.84 11.96 -19.40
CA ASP A 377 -6.26 11.26 -18.19
C ASP A 377 -7.77 10.99 -18.16
N ALA A 378 -8.57 11.90 -18.72
CA ALA A 378 -10.02 11.74 -18.83
C ALA A 378 -10.43 10.61 -19.80
N GLU A 379 -9.54 10.15 -20.69
CA GLU A 379 -9.77 8.95 -21.50
C GLU A 379 -9.60 7.65 -20.69
N ASP A 380 -8.76 7.68 -19.64
CA ASP A 380 -8.49 6.53 -18.78
C ASP A 380 -9.56 6.34 -17.70
N GLY A 381 -10.17 7.43 -17.21
CA GLY A 381 -11.26 7.36 -16.25
C GLY A 381 -11.52 8.70 -15.53
N PRO A 382 -12.55 8.74 -14.67
CA PRO A 382 -12.83 9.92 -13.86
C PRO A 382 -11.72 10.16 -12.81
N PRO A 383 -11.57 11.38 -12.27
CA PRO A 383 -10.46 11.72 -11.37
C PRO A 383 -10.47 10.93 -10.05
N GLU A 384 -11.64 10.52 -9.60
CA GLU A 384 -11.79 9.68 -8.41
C GLU A 384 -11.42 8.21 -8.62
N LEU A 385 -11.10 7.77 -9.85
CA LEU A 385 -10.62 6.40 -10.10
C LEU A 385 -9.12 6.31 -9.78
N LEU A 386 -8.80 5.96 -8.53
CA LEU A 386 -7.43 5.91 -8.03
C LEU A 386 -6.63 4.72 -8.61
N PHE A 387 -7.23 3.53 -8.68
CA PHE A 387 -6.51 2.33 -9.09
C PHE A 387 -7.42 1.27 -9.71
N ILE A 388 -6.92 0.57 -10.73
CA ILE A 388 -7.56 -0.60 -11.33
C ILE A 388 -6.67 -1.83 -11.14
N HIS A 389 -7.14 -2.76 -10.31
CA HIS A 389 -6.53 -4.06 -10.17
C HIS A 389 -6.97 -5.00 -11.32
N GLY A 390 -6.00 -5.34 -12.18
CA GLY A 390 -6.19 -6.18 -13.38
C GLY A 390 -5.66 -7.61 -13.25
N GLY A 391 -5.43 -8.10 -12.03
CA GLY A 391 -4.79 -9.39 -11.79
C GLY A 391 -5.66 -10.62 -12.00
N HIS A 392 -6.99 -10.47 -11.96
CA HIS A 392 -7.91 -11.61 -12.15
C HIS A 392 -8.24 -11.85 -13.63
N THR A 393 -8.37 -13.12 -14.00
CA THR A 393 -8.75 -13.58 -15.35
C THR A 393 -10.18 -14.09 -15.44
N SER A 394 -10.91 -14.10 -14.32
CA SER A 394 -12.33 -14.41 -14.24
C SER A 394 -13.06 -13.40 -13.34
N LYS A 395 -14.38 -13.52 -13.25
CA LYS A 395 -15.24 -12.68 -12.42
C LYS A 395 -14.76 -12.74 -10.96
N ILE A 396 -14.64 -11.56 -10.34
CA ILE A 396 -14.30 -11.46 -8.92
C ILE A 396 -15.58 -11.69 -8.10
N SER A 397 -15.53 -12.65 -7.19
CA SER A 397 -16.68 -13.06 -6.38
C SER A 397 -16.82 -12.23 -5.09
N ASP A 398 -15.71 -11.97 -4.41
CA ASP A 398 -15.68 -11.17 -3.17
C ASP A 398 -14.25 -10.60 -2.97
N PHE A 399 -14.14 -9.56 -2.16
CA PHE A 399 -12.84 -9.03 -1.73
C PHE A 399 -12.93 -8.53 -0.28
N SER A 400 -11.78 -8.31 0.36
CA SER A 400 -11.69 -7.80 1.72
C SER A 400 -10.44 -6.94 1.89
N TRP A 401 -10.62 -5.75 2.46
CA TRP A 401 -9.52 -4.95 3.00
C TRP A 401 -8.94 -5.64 4.24
N ASN A 402 -7.61 -5.67 4.35
CA ASN A 402 -6.93 -6.09 5.57
C ASN A 402 -7.14 -4.99 6.62
N PRO A 403 -7.61 -5.30 7.84
CA PRO A 403 -7.81 -4.28 8.88
C PRO A 403 -6.51 -3.85 9.58
N ASN A 404 -5.43 -4.62 9.45
CA ASN A 404 -4.15 -4.38 10.13
C ASN A 404 -3.15 -3.61 9.25
N ASP A 405 -3.07 -3.97 7.97
CA ASP A 405 -2.10 -3.39 7.04
C ASP A 405 -2.84 -2.49 6.03
N PRO A 406 -2.59 -1.17 6.00
CA PRO A 406 -3.21 -0.27 5.05
C PRO A 406 -2.99 -0.69 3.60
N TRP A 407 -4.00 -0.45 2.76
CA TRP A 407 -3.97 -0.73 1.31
C TRP A 407 -3.83 -2.20 0.91
N MET A 408 -3.73 -3.11 1.86
CA MET A 408 -3.63 -4.54 1.61
C MET A 408 -5.02 -5.15 1.38
N VAL A 409 -5.18 -5.85 0.26
CA VAL A 409 -6.46 -6.42 -0.19
C VAL A 409 -6.31 -7.92 -0.43
N ALA A 410 -7.32 -8.70 -0.05
CA ALA A 410 -7.52 -10.07 -0.54
C ALA A 410 -8.73 -10.11 -1.47
N SER A 411 -8.62 -10.78 -2.61
CA SER A 411 -9.70 -10.89 -3.61
C SER A 411 -9.74 -12.29 -4.23
N VAL A 412 -10.93 -12.82 -4.44
CA VAL A 412 -11.15 -14.19 -4.95
C VAL A 412 -11.98 -14.17 -6.22
N ALA A 413 -11.63 -15.02 -7.19
CA ALA A 413 -12.32 -15.14 -8.47
C ALA A 413 -12.80 -16.58 -8.74
N GLU A 414 -13.72 -16.71 -9.71
CA GLU A 414 -14.38 -17.97 -10.06
C GLU A 414 -13.44 -19.01 -10.70
N ASP A 415 -12.26 -18.61 -11.17
CA ASP A 415 -11.21 -19.48 -11.73
C ASP A 415 -10.23 -20.00 -10.67
N ASN A 416 -10.70 -20.12 -9.42
CA ASN A 416 -9.97 -20.61 -8.25
C ASN A 416 -8.84 -19.69 -7.75
N VAL A 417 -8.72 -18.47 -8.29
CA VAL A 417 -7.61 -17.59 -7.93
C VAL A 417 -7.95 -16.77 -6.68
N LEU A 418 -7.09 -16.88 -5.66
CA LEU A 418 -6.97 -15.92 -4.56
C LEU A 418 -5.77 -15.02 -4.85
N GLN A 419 -5.98 -13.71 -4.86
CA GLN A 419 -4.88 -12.73 -4.88
C GLN A 419 -4.87 -11.89 -3.61
N ILE A 420 -3.69 -11.73 -3.04
CA ILE A 420 -3.40 -10.82 -1.94
C ILE A 420 -2.44 -9.78 -2.47
N TRP A 421 -2.85 -8.51 -2.49
CA TRP A 421 -2.11 -7.47 -3.19
C TRP A 421 -2.23 -6.10 -2.53
N GLN A 422 -1.15 -5.32 -2.64
CA GLN A 422 -1.02 -3.96 -2.13
C GLN A 422 -0.60 -3.09 -3.30
N MET A 423 -1.36 -2.05 -3.60
CA MET A 423 -0.96 -1.08 -4.63
C MET A 423 0.32 -0.35 -4.18
N ALA A 424 1.10 0.14 -5.13
CA ALA A 424 2.35 0.83 -4.84
C ALA A 424 2.12 2.16 -4.10
N GLU A 425 3.01 2.48 -3.16
CA GLU A 425 2.94 3.67 -2.31
C GLU A 425 2.75 4.97 -3.10
N ASN A 426 3.48 5.13 -4.20
CA ASN A 426 3.44 6.32 -5.06
C ASN A 426 2.09 6.55 -5.79
N ILE A 427 1.13 5.62 -5.70
CA ILE A 427 -0.19 5.76 -6.30
C ILE A 427 -1.13 6.54 -5.38
N TYR A 428 -1.06 6.27 -4.07
CA TYR A 428 -1.96 6.87 -3.08
C TYR A 428 -1.27 7.89 -2.18
N ASN A 429 0.05 7.79 -2.02
CA ASN A 429 0.83 8.89 -1.51
C ASN A 429 1.07 9.82 -2.68
N GLU A 430 0.32 10.90 -2.70
CA GLU A 430 0.77 12.09 -3.38
C GLU A 430 2.08 12.47 -2.69
N GLU A 431 3.22 12.15 -3.32
CA GLU A 431 4.29 13.15 -3.30
C GLU A 431 3.59 14.39 -3.83
N ASP A 432 3.32 15.34 -2.93
CA ASP A 432 2.70 16.62 -3.22
C ASP A 432 3.49 17.29 -4.36
N GLU A 433 3.20 16.93 -5.62
CA GLU A 433 3.74 17.63 -6.77
C GLU A 433 3.08 19.00 -6.89
N GLU A 434 1.99 19.27 -6.16
CA GLU A 434 1.36 20.59 -6.03
C GLU A 434 0.48 20.69 -4.76
N THR A 435 1.05 20.78 -3.55
CA THR A 435 0.35 21.41 -2.41
C THR A 435 1.18 22.53 -1.80
N ASP A 436 0.48 23.61 -1.43
CA ASP A 436 1.01 24.84 -0.85
C ASP A 436 2.11 24.56 0.19
N GLN A 437 3.33 25.02 -0.11
CA GLN A 437 4.52 24.96 0.74
C GLN A 437 4.21 25.39 2.19
N ALA A 438 3.90 24.42 3.04
CA ALA A 438 4.19 24.55 4.46
C ALA A 438 5.70 24.35 4.59
N GLU A 439 6.43 25.44 4.81
CA GLU A 439 7.89 25.42 5.02
C GLU A 439 8.26 24.32 6.04
N PRO A 440 9.23 23.42 5.73
CA PRO A 440 9.61 22.34 6.62
C PRO A 440 10.03 22.87 8.00
N LYS A 441 9.40 22.31 9.04
CA LYS A 441 9.65 22.71 10.44
C LYS A 441 10.97 22.17 10.95
N VAL A 442 11.93 23.04 11.20
CA VAL A 442 13.30 22.67 11.60
C VAL A 442 13.77 23.50 12.79
N HIS A 443 14.66 22.95 13.60
CA HIS A 443 15.08 23.56 14.88
C HIS A 443 16.54 24.01 14.87
N GLY A 444 17.35 23.52 13.92
CA GLY A 444 18.79 23.75 13.86
C GLY A 444 19.41 23.22 12.58
N ALA A 445 20.70 23.50 12.39
CA ALA A 445 21.47 23.07 11.23
C ALA A 445 22.68 22.22 11.64
N ILE A 446 22.95 21.15 10.91
CA ILE A 446 24.10 20.27 11.10
C ILE A 446 24.87 20.20 9.79
N PHE A 447 26.18 20.41 9.84
CA PHE A 447 27.03 20.36 8.67
C PHE A 447 28.02 19.20 8.76
N ASP A 448 28.22 18.48 7.66
CA ASP A 448 29.51 17.81 7.47
C ASP A 448 30.62 18.84 7.22
N MET A 449 31.87 18.42 7.39
CA MET A 449 33.04 19.28 7.27
C MET A 449 33.69 19.17 5.89
N ASP A 450 33.98 17.96 5.42
CA ASP A 450 34.91 17.70 4.32
C ASP A 450 34.14 17.43 3.04
N GLY A 451 34.32 18.25 2.00
CA GLY A 451 33.49 18.23 0.79
C GLY A 451 32.22 19.08 0.93
N THR A 452 31.81 19.41 2.15
CA THR A 452 30.68 20.32 2.43
C THR A 452 31.13 21.75 2.78
N LEU A 453 32.03 21.93 3.75
CA LEU A 453 32.51 23.25 4.21
C LEU A 453 33.98 23.54 3.87
N LEU A 454 34.79 22.49 3.76
CA LEU A 454 36.21 22.54 3.46
C LEU A 454 36.52 21.68 2.23
N ASP A 455 37.27 22.23 1.28
CA ASP A 455 37.64 21.54 0.04
C ASP A 455 38.84 20.61 0.29
N THR A 456 38.54 19.35 0.57
CA THR A 456 39.55 18.33 0.87
C THR A 456 39.81 17.34 -0.25
N GLU A 457 39.00 17.36 -1.31
CA GLU A 457 38.96 16.27 -2.29
C GLU A 457 40.27 16.14 -3.09
N GLU A 458 40.77 17.25 -3.61
CA GLU A 458 42.02 17.24 -4.37
C GLU A 458 43.23 16.95 -3.48
N LEU A 459 43.23 17.42 -2.23
CA LEU A 459 44.28 17.12 -1.26
C LEU A 459 44.28 15.66 -0.82
N SER A 460 43.10 15.05 -0.67
CA SER A 460 42.95 13.63 -0.36
C SER A 460 43.52 12.79 -1.50
N ARG A 461 43.18 13.10 -2.75
CA ARG A 461 43.76 12.45 -3.92
C ARG A 461 45.28 12.59 -3.99
N LEU A 462 45.81 13.80 -3.80
CA LEU A 462 47.25 14.06 -3.80
C LEU A 462 47.99 13.34 -2.66
N SER A 463 47.34 13.16 -1.52
CA SER A 463 47.87 12.37 -0.41
C SER A 463 48.05 10.91 -0.81
N ILE A 464 47.01 10.30 -1.37
CA ILE A 464 47.03 8.90 -1.82
C ILE A 464 48.06 8.74 -2.96
N ASP A 465 48.05 9.63 -3.94
CA ASP A 465 49.03 9.62 -5.05
C ASP A 465 50.47 9.69 -4.54
N SER A 466 50.75 10.58 -3.57
CA SER A 466 52.08 10.68 -2.96
C SER A 466 52.50 9.42 -2.21
N ILE A 467 51.56 8.63 -1.67
CA ILE A 467 51.86 7.36 -0.98
C ILE A 467 52.15 6.28 -2.02
N VAL A 468 51.26 6.10 -3.01
CA VAL A 468 51.42 5.02 -4.00
C VAL A 468 52.61 5.24 -4.94
N ARG A 469 53.04 6.48 -5.14
CA ARG A 469 54.28 6.82 -5.87
C ARG A 469 55.54 6.25 -5.26
N GLN A 470 55.56 5.99 -3.95
CA GLN A 470 56.68 5.31 -3.29
C GLN A 470 56.89 3.88 -3.83
N PHE A 471 55.83 3.30 -4.41
CA PHE A 471 55.82 1.97 -5.02
C PHE A 471 55.84 2.03 -6.56
N GLY A 472 56.13 3.20 -7.15
CA GLY A 472 56.18 3.39 -8.61
C GLY A 472 54.81 3.35 -9.29
N LYS A 473 53.74 3.64 -8.55
CA LYS A 473 52.36 3.73 -9.06
C LYS A 473 51.88 5.18 -9.07
N GLU A 474 50.72 5.42 -9.68
CA GLU A 474 50.06 6.72 -9.74
C GLU A 474 48.59 6.57 -9.35
N PHE A 475 48.04 7.55 -8.63
CA PHE A 475 46.64 7.59 -8.23
C PHE A 475 45.89 8.73 -8.93
N THR A 476 45.09 8.37 -9.93
CA THR A 476 44.38 9.34 -10.77
C THR A 476 43.07 9.80 -10.14
N MET A 477 42.51 10.91 -10.63
CA MET A 477 41.18 11.38 -10.20
C MET A 477 40.09 10.34 -10.48
N ALA A 478 40.15 9.62 -11.61
CA ALA A 478 39.17 8.57 -11.92
C ALA A 478 39.16 7.45 -10.87
N MET A 479 40.32 7.12 -10.29
CA MET A 479 40.45 6.14 -9.21
C MET A 479 39.98 6.72 -7.87
N HIS A 480 40.21 8.02 -7.64
CA HIS A 480 39.70 8.71 -6.46
C HIS A 480 38.17 8.73 -6.42
N LYS A 481 37.52 8.94 -7.57
CA LYS A 481 36.04 8.93 -7.67
C LYS A 481 35.40 7.61 -7.21
N THR A 482 36.08 6.47 -7.34
CA THR A 482 35.50 5.18 -6.95
C THR A 482 35.48 4.95 -5.45
N ILE A 483 36.27 5.73 -4.69
CA ILE A 483 36.47 5.52 -3.25
C ILE A 483 35.75 6.55 -2.38
N LEU A 484 35.09 7.55 -2.97
CA LEU A 484 34.43 8.65 -2.27
C LEU A 484 33.25 8.18 -1.40
N GLY A 485 33.13 8.79 -0.22
CA GLY A 485 32.06 8.51 0.75
C GLY A 485 32.10 7.10 1.36
N ARG A 486 33.07 6.25 1.00
CA ARG A 486 33.18 4.87 1.48
C ARG A 486 33.82 4.80 2.87
N PRO A 487 33.46 3.81 3.72
CA PRO A 487 34.14 3.57 5.00
C PRO A 487 35.65 3.38 4.84
N ALA A 488 36.41 3.75 5.88
CA ALA A 488 37.88 3.71 5.89
C ALA A 488 38.49 2.40 5.38
N VAL A 489 37.93 1.28 5.85
CA VAL A 489 38.39 -0.08 5.52
C VAL A 489 38.09 -0.46 4.07
N GLU A 490 37.01 0.05 3.49
CA GLU A 490 36.61 -0.24 2.12
C GLU A 490 37.43 0.59 1.13
N TRP A 491 37.49 1.91 1.35
CA TRP A 491 38.16 2.85 0.45
C TRP A 491 39.66 2.55 0.34
N THR A 492 40.32 2.19 1.45
CA THR A 492 41.76 1.86 1.47
C THR A 492 42.06 0.60 0.64
N ARG A 493 41.25 -0.45 0.77
CA ARG A 493 41.38 -1.66 -0.06
C ARG A 493 41.15 -1.36 -1.54
N MET A 494 40.12 -0.58 -1.84
CA MET A 494 39.83 -0.15 -3.21
C MET A 494 40.96 0.69 -3.79
N ALA A 495 41.55 1.60 -3.01
CA ALA A 495 42.67 2.42 -3.45
C ALA A 495 43.93 1.58 -3.75
N ILE A 496 44.25 0.62 -2.89
CA ILE A 496 45.35 -0.35 -3.10
C ILE A 496 45.11 -1.13 -4.40
N SER A 497 43.91 -1.69 -4.55
CA SER A 497 43.54 -2.49 -5.72
C SER A 497 43.58 -1.65 -7.01
N ALA A 498 43.00 -0.44 -6.98
CA ALA A 498 42.97 0.47 -8.12
C ALA A 498 44.38 0.88 -8.55
N ALA A 499 45.29 1.14 -7.60
CA ALA A 499 46.70 1.44 -7.87
C ALA A 499 47.50 0.22 -8.38
N GLY A 500 46.89 -0.97 -8.45
CA GLY A 500 47.54 -2.22 -8.82
C GLY A 500 48.61 -2.65 -7.82
N LEU A 501 48.36 -2.40 -6.54
CA LEU A 501 49.16 -2.86 -5.39
C LEU A 501 48.49 -4.06 -4.72
N SER A 502 49.24 -4.80 -3.90
CA SER A 502 48.72 -5.88 -3.05
C SER A 502 48.80 -5.49 -1.59
N GLU A 503 47.99 -6.13 -0.74
CA GLU A 503 48.04 -5.93 0.72
C GLU A 503 49.39 -6.38 1.34
N GLU A 504 50.19 -7.18 0.62
CA GLU A 504 51.57 -7.50 1.00
C GLU A 504 52.53 -6.31 0.85
N THR A 505 52.18 -5.32 0.01
CA THR A 505 53.01 -4.14 -0.26
C THR A 505 52.71 -3.00 0.72
N ILE A 506 51.43 -2.73 0.94
CA ILE A 506 50.94 -1.76 1.93
C ILE A 506 49.59 -2.26 2.43
N THR A 507 49.43 -2.39 3.74
CA THR A 507 48.17 -2.82 4.32
C THR A 507 47.16 -1.66 4.32
N PRO A 508 45.84 -1.95 4.32
CA PRO A 508 44.80 -0.93 4.47
C PRO A 508 45.03 0.02 5.66
N ASP A 509 45.42 -0.54 6.81
CA ASP A 509 45.71 0.24 8.03
C ASP A 509 46.93 1.16 7.87
N GLU A 510 47.97 0.70 7.16
CA GLU A 510 49.17 1.50 6.92
C GLU A 510 48.90 2.64 5.93
N LEU A 511 48.15 2.35 4.85
CA LEU A 511 47.70 3.38 3.91
C LEU A 511 46.85 4.44 4.63
N PHE A 512 45.91 4.01 5.47
CA PHE A 512 45.07 4.92 6.25
C PHE A 512 45.91 5.83 7.15
N LYS A 513 46.86 5.27 7.92
CA LYS A 513 47.73 6.06 8.82
C LYS A 513 48.59 7.06 8.07
N GLN A 514 49.20 6.66 6.94
CA GLN A 514 50.00 7.57 6.14
C GLN A 514 49.15 8.67 5.49
N TRP A 515 47.95 8.33 5.02
CA TRP A 515 46.99 9.29 4.50
C TRP A 515 46.54 10.28 5.58
N GLU A 516 46.16 9.80 6.77
CA GLU A 516 45.74 10.66 7.88
C GLU A 516 46.86 11.62 8.31
N GLN A 517 48.10 11.11 8.39
CA GLN A 517 49.26 11.95 8.70
C GLN A 517 49.48 13.02 7.62
N LYS A 518 49.42 12.67 6.34
CA LYS A 518 49.57 13.63 5.23
C LYS A 518 48.45 14.67 5.20
N MET A 519 47.20 14.24 5.40
CA MET A 519 46.06 15.16 5.46
C MET A 519 46.20 16.14 6.62
N ARG A 520 46.68 15.68 7.77
CA ARG A 520 47.00 16.54 8.92
C ARG A 520 48.10 17.54 8.60
N ASP A 521 49.18 17.09 7.96
CA ASP A 521 50.34 17.93 7.61
C ASP A 521 50.01 18.96 6.52
N MET A 522 48.96 18.73 5.72
CA MET A 522 48.47 19.65 4.67
C MET A 522 47.22 20.44 5.09
N SER A 523 46.86 20.42 6.37
CA SER A 523 45.67 21.12 6.88
C SER A 523 45.70 22.64 6.65
N ASP A 524 46.87 23.24 6.49
CA ASP A 524 47.07 24.65 6.17
C ASP A 524 46.78 25.01 4.70
N ARG A 525 46.66 23.99 3.83
CA ARG A 525 46.37 24.13 2.40
C ARG A 525 44.91 23.88 2.06
N VAL A 526 44.10 23.45 3.03
CA VAL A 526 42.67 23.23 2.84
C VAL A 526 42.00 24.58 2.67
N GLU A 527 41.19 24.73 1.62
CA GLU A 527 40.46 25.96 1.34
C GLU A 527 39.01 25.84 1.82
N GLU A 528 38.39 26.96 2.18
CA GLU A 528 36.98 27.01 2.56
C GLU A 528 36.11 26.94 1.30
N ILE A 529 35.05 26.14 1.32
CA ILE A 529 34.13 26.03 0.19
C ILE A 529 33.32 27.34 0.05
N PRO A 530 33.22 27.91 -1.16
CA PRO A 530 32.48 29.16 -1.38
C PRO A 530 31.03 29.09 -0.89
N GLY A 531 30.60 30.08 -0.12
CA GLY A 531 29.26 30.16 0.46
C GLY A 531 29.15 29.57 1.88
N GLY A 532 30.13 28.78 2.34
CA GLY A 532 30.09 28.15 3.66
C GLY A 532 30.10 29.15 4.82
N ILE A 533 31.05 30.10 4.82
CA ILE A 533 31.13 31.14 5.85
C ILE A 533 29.92 32.08 5.79
N GLU A 534 29.47 32.42 4.59
CA GLU A 534 28.30 33.29 4.40
C GLU A 534 27.04 32.64 4.97
N LEU A 535 26.82 31.37 4.68
CA LEU A 535 25.68 30.60 5.18
C LEU A 535 25.75 30.43 6.70
N LEU A 536 26.88 29.98 7.24
CA LEU A 536 27.07 29.83 8.70
C LEU A 536 26.85 31.16 9.42
N SER A 537 27.37 32.26 8.88
CA SER A 537 27.16 33.60 9.44
C SER A 537 25.70 34.04 9.39
N ALA A 538 24.97 33.68 8.33
CA ALA A 538 23.56 34.04 8.16
C ALA A 538 22.62 33.22 9.06
N LEU A 539 22.92 31.94 9.28
CA LEU A 539 22.24 31.08 10.25
C LEU A 539 22.49 31.57 11.68
N TYR A 540 23.76 31.83 12.02
CA TYR A 540 24.15 32.32 13.34
C TYR A 540 23.52 33.68 13.67
N ALA A 541 23.45 34.60 12.70
CA ALA A 541 22.81 35.91 12.88
C ALA A 541 21.29 35.82 13.15
N ARG A 542 20.64 34.74 12.70
CA ARG A 542 19.22 34.45 12.99
C ARG A 542 19.02 33.71 14.31
N GLY A 543 20.09 33.34 15.02
CA GLY A 543 20.01 32.58 16.27
C GLY A 543 19.77 31.07 16.07
N ILE A 544 19.91 30.56 14.85
CA ILE A 544 19.76 29.14 14.54
C ILE A 544 20.92 28.35 15.17
N PRO A 545 20.66 27.33 16.01
CA PRO A 545 21.70 26.45 16.54
C PRO A 545 22.42 25.69 15.43
N ILE A 546 23.76 25.63 15.49
CA ILE A 546 24.59 25.00 14.46
C ILE A 546 25.53 23.96 15.08
N ALA A 547 25.52 22.74 14.54
CA ALA A 547 26.45 21.67 14.87
C ALA A 547 27.31 21.25 13.68
N LEU A 548 28.49 20.69 13.98
CA LEU A 548 29.35 20.00 13.02
C LEU A 548 29.35 18.50 13.33
N ALA A 549 29.16 17.67 12.31
CA ALA A 549 29.14 16.21 12.43
C ALA A 549 30.00 15.57 11.32
N THR A 550 31.21 15.15 11.66
CA THR A 550 32.20 14.67 10.68
C THR A 550 32.78 13.31 11.04
N SER A 551 33.03 12.47 10.03
CA SER A 551 33.69 11.16 10.21
C SER A 551 35.18 11.27 10.59
N ASN A 552 35.76 12.47 10.58
CA ASN A 552 37.15 12.69 10.98
C ASN A 552 37.37 12.47 12.47
N SER A 553 38.60 12.07 12.84
CA SER A 553 39.02 12.01 14.24
C SER A 553 39.12 13.41 14.85
N LYS A 554 38.90 13.51 16.16
CA LYS A 554 39.03 14.77 16.90
C LYS A 554 40.37 15.47 16.66
N SER A 555 41.43 14.68 16.55
CA SER A 555 42.77 15.20 16.30
C SER A 555 42.91 15.91 14.94
N VAL A 556 42.21 15.45 13.90
CA VAL A 556 42.21 16.05 12.55
C VAL A 556 41.38 17.32 12.55
N VAL A 557 40.22 17.29 13.22
CA VAL A 557 39.38 18.48 13.40
C VAL A 557 40.14 19.58 14.14
N GLU A 558 40.83 19.26 15.24
CA GLU A 558 41.67 20.22 15.98
C GLU A 558 42.80 20.84 15.13
N ALA A 559 43.34 20.11 14.15
CA ALA A 559 44.34 20.64 13.23
C ALA A 559 43.71 21.68 12.28
N LYS A 560 42.56 21.35 11.66
CA LYS A 560 41.82 22.25 10.77
C LYS A 560 41.30 23.48 11.50
N MET A 561 40.88 23.34 12.76
CA MET A 561 40.44 24.46 13.61
C MET A 561 41.50 25.56 13.78
N LYS A 562 42.79 25.21 13.79
CA LYS A 562 43.87 26.20 13.92
C LYS A 562 43.96 27.13 12.71
N HIS A 563 43.60 26.63 11.53
CA HIS A 563 43.68 27.36 10.26
C HIS A 563 42.34 28.03 9.90
N HIS A 564 41.22 27.43 10.28
CA HIS A 564 39.86 27.92 9.96
C HIS A 564 39.11 28.41 11.20
N SER A 565 39.79 29.10 12.11
CA SER A 565 39.22 29.53 13.41
C SER A 565 37.89 30.28 13.30
N LYS A 566 37.70 31.07 12.24
CA LYS A 566 36.43 31.77 11.97
C LYS A 566 35.30 30.78 11.65
N LEU A 567 35.54 29.82 10.75
CA LEU A 567 34.56 28.80 10.38
C LEU A 567 34.08 28.01 11.60
N PHE A 568 35.03 27.55 12.43
CA PHE A 568 34.69 26.74 13.59
C PHE A 568 34.03 27.52 14.73
N SER A 569 34.11 28.85 14.74
CA SER A 569 33.51 29.69 15.78
C SER A 569 31.97 29.68 15.77
N PHE A 570 31.34 29.20 14.69
CA PHE A 570 29.89 29.13 14.54
C PHE A 570 29.26 27.88 15.18
N PHE A 571 30.03 26.82 15.45
CA PHE A 571 29.49 25.56 15.96
C PHE A 571 29.49 25.54 17.49
N SER A 572 28.31 25.35 18.10
CA SER A 572 28.19 25.10 19.54
C SER A 572 28.48 23.65 19.90
N THR A 573 28.36 22.75 18.93
CA THR A 573 28.51 21.30 19.09
C THR A 573 29.33 20.75 17.94
N ILE A 574 30.35 19.95 18.26
CA ILE A 574 31.17 19.24 17.28
C ILE A 574 31.18 17.76 17.65
N VAL A 575 30.75 16.91 16.73
CA VAL A 575 30.78 15.44 16.86
C VAL A 575 31.74 14.89 15.82
N CYS A 576 32.74 14.15 16.29
CA CYS A 576 33.78 13.53 15.48
C CYS A 576 33.51 12.02 15.30
N GLY A 577 34.11 11.40 14.30
CA GLY A 577 33.92 9.97 14.02
C GLY A 577 34.52 9.04 15.07
N ASP A 578 35.43 9.54 15.91
CA ASP A 578 36.01 8.83 17.05
C ASP A 578 35.32 9.15 18.39
N ASP A 579 34.16 9.82 18.34
CA ASP A 579 33.33 10.05 19.52
C ASP A 579 32.73 8.72 20.02
N ALA A 580 32.75 8.50 21.34
CA ALA A 580 32.30 7.25 21.94
C ALA A 580 30.80 6.94 21.70
N ALA A 581 29.99 7.97 21.40
CA ALA A 581 28.58 7.80 21.04
C ALA A 581 28.37 7.34 19.59
N VAL A 582 29.38 7.55 18.72
CA VAL A 582 29.35 7.13 17.31
C VAL A 582 29.88 5.70 17.24
N LYS A 583 28.99 4.73 17.04
CA LYS A 583 29.31 3.30 17.04
C LYS A 583 29.58 2.76 15.65
N ASN A 584 28.77 3.20 14.69
CA ASN A 584 28.74 2.70 13.32
C ASN A 584 29.18 3.78 12.33
N GLY A 585 28.91 5.06 12.61
CA GLY A 585 29.18 6.16 11.69
C GLY A 585 28.36 6.06 10.40
N LYS A 586 28.59 6.97 9.44
CA LYS A 586 27.84 7.04 8.17
C LYS A 586 28.01 5.73 7.37
N PRO A 587 26.94 5.09 6.84
CA PRO A 587 25.57 5.62 6.65
C PRO A 587 24.60 5.40 7.83
N ALA A 588 25.05 4.92 8.98
CA ALA A 588 24.21 4.82 10.16
C ALA A 588 23.86 6.22 10.73
N PRO A 589 22.72 6.36 11.43
CA PRO A 589 22.21 7.67 11.86
C PRO A 589 22.87 8.23 13.14
N ASP A 590 23.72 7.44 13.79
CA ASP A 590 24.24 7.70 15.14
C ASP A 590 25.00 9.03 15.26
N ILE A 591 25.83 9.39 14.27
CA ILE A 591 26.58 10.64 14.30
C ILE A 591 25.66 11.88 14.27
N PHE A 592 24.62 11.86 13.44
CA PHE A 592 23.67 12.97 13.34
C PHE A 592 22.71 12.99 14.51
N ARG A 593 22.25 11.84 14.99
CA ARG A 593 21.45 11.76 16.22
C ARG A 593 22.19 12.34 17.42
N THR A 594 23.45 11.95 17.59
CA THR A 594 24.34 12.47 18.65
C THR A 594 24.52 13.98 18.52
N ALA A 595 24.76 14.48 17.30
CA ALA A 595 24.91 15.92 17.05
C ALA A 595 23.63 16.69 17.39
N GLY A 596 22.46 16.22 16.93
CA GLY A 596 21.17 16.83 17.23
C GLY A 596 20.86 16.81 18.73
N GLN A 597 21.02 15.68 19.41
CA GLN A 597 20.78 15.58 20.85
C GLN A 597 21.64 16.57 21.64
N ARG A 598 22.94 16.61 21.38
CA ARG A 598 23.87 17.52 22.05
C ARG A 598 23.62 18.98 21.71
N LEU A 599 23.19 19.28 20.49
CA LEU A 599 22.86 20.64 20.06
C LEU A 599 21.73 21.25 20.90
N PHE A 600 20.75 20.44 21.30
CA PHE A 600 19.60 20.87 22.11
C PHE A 600 19.68 20.42 23.59
N GLY A 601 20.84 19.93 24.04
CA GLY A 601 21.05 19.55 25.44
C GLY A 601 20.27 18.32 25.91
N LEU A 602 19.82 17.47 24.97
CA LEU A 602 19.16 16.19 25.26
C LEU A 602 20.19 15.12 25.65
N LYS A 603 19.76 14.16 26.48
CA LYS A 603 20.60 13.06 26.92
C LYS A 603 20.27 11.77 26.20
N GLU A 604 21.32 11.14 25.66
CA GLU A 604 21.27 9.81 25.05
C GLU A 604 20.60 8.79 26.00
N GLY A 605 19.50 8.18 25.56
CA GLY A 605 18.76 7.13 26.28
C GLY A 605 17.74 7.58 27.34
N GLU A 606 17.75 8.84 27.80
CA GLU A 606 16.73 9.36 28.74
C GLU A 606 15.56 10.04 28.00
N ASP A 607 15.82 10.76 26.90
CA ASP A 607 14.84 11.58 26.18
C ASP A 607 14.25 10.90 24.92
N GLY A 608 14.52 9.59 24.74
CA GLY A 608 14.19 8.83 23.51
C GLY A 608 15.23 9.00 22.39
N ASP A 609 15.08 8.21 21.31
CA ASP A 609 16.06 8.13 20.21
C ASP A 609 15.91 9.22 19.13
N LYS A 610 14.99 10.18 19.31
CA LYS A 610 14.61 11.15 18.27
C LYS A 610 14.94 12.59 18.69
N PRO A 611 16.07 13.18 18.24
CA PRO A 611 16.32 14.61 18.43
C PRO A 611 15.36 15.49 17.62
N PRO A 612 15.26 16.80 17.91
CA PRO A 612 14.55 17.76 17.08
C PRO A 612 15.04 17.73 15.63
N GLN A 613 14.10 17.89 14.70
CA GLN A 613 14.40 17.85 13.27
C GLN A 613 15.33 19.01 12.90
N CYS A 614 16.46 18.70 12.28
CA CYS A 614 17.47 19.65 11.80
C CYS A 614 17.62 19.57 10.29
N VAL A 615 18.13 20.63 9.69
CA VAL A 615 18.67 20.60 8.31
C VAL A 615 20.08 20.04 8.35
N VAL A 616 20.39 19.04 7.54
CA VAL A 616 21.71 18.41 7.46
C VAL A 616 22.33 18.63 6.09
N PHE A 617 23.49 19.29 6.05
CA PHE A 617 24.23 19.55 4.81
C PHE A 617 25.34 18.50 4.63
N GLU A 618 25.31 17.79 3.51
CA GLU A 618 26.18 16.63 3.24
C GLU A 618 26.53 16.51 1.74
N ASP A 619 27.78 16.23 1.42
CA ASP A 619 28.25 16.06 0.03
C ASP A 619 28.32 14.60 -0.43
N SER A 620 28.11 13.65 0.48
CA SER A 620 28.26 12.22 0.22
C SER A 620 26.95 11.44 0.28
N VAL A 621 26.84 10.36 -0.52
CA VAL A 621 25.66 9.48 -0.53
C VAL A 621 25.40 8.85 0.83
N ASN A 622 26.46 8.34 1.47
CA ASN A 622 26.35 7.77 2.81
C ASN A 622 25.98 8.82 3.86
N GLY A 623 26.39 10.07 3.66
CA GLY A 623 26.09 11.18 4.54
C GLY A 623 24.62 11.59 4.53
N TYR A 624 24.06 11.93 3.37
CA TYR A 624 22.63 12.28 3.31
C TYR A 624 21.75 11.08 3.68
N THR A 625 22.17 9.84 3.34
CA THR A 625 21.47 8.61 3.77
C THR A 625 21.44 8.49 5.30
N ALA A 626 22.56 8.77 5.98
CA ALA A 626 22.61 8.81 7.43
C ALA A 626 21.72 9.91 8.03
N ALA A 627 21.62 11.07 7.38
CA ALA A 627 20.73 12.15 7.80
C ALA A 627 19.25 11.73 7.72
N LYS A 628 18.83 11.09 6.61
CA LYS A 628 17.46 10.55 6.47
C LYS A 628 17.17 9.46 7.49
N ALA A 629 18.10 8.53 7.71
CA ALA A 629 17.99 7.51 8.75
C ALA A 629 17.91 8.11 10.18
N ALA A 630 18.42 9.33 10.37
CA ALA A 630 18.32 10.10 11.60
C ALA A 630 17.00 10.89 11.72
N ASN A 631 16.09 10.77 10.74
CA ASN A 631 14.83 11.51 10.65
C ASN A 631 15.06 13.03 10.62
N MET A 632 16.05 13.47 9.84
CA MET A 632 16.42 14.87 9.62
C MET A 632 16.20 15.27 8.16
N HIS A 633 16.04 16.58 7.91
CA HIS A 633 15.90 17.10 6.55
C HIS A 633 17.28 17.20 5.89
N SER A 634 17.55 16.36 4.91
CA SER A 634 18.83 16.16 4.26
C SER A 634 18.99 17.02 3.01
N ILE A 635 20.10 17.76 2.94
CA ILE A 635 20.50 18.56 1.78
C ILE A 635 21.80 17.98 1.24
N ALA A 636 21.70 17.38 0.05
CA ALA A 636 22.85 16.86 -0.66
C ALA A 636 23.56 17.95 -1.46
N ILE A 637 24.89 18.01 -1.35
CA ILE A 637 25.74 19.00 -2.02
C ILE A 637 26.81 18.30 -2.85
N PRO A 638 26.44 17.61 -3.95
CA PRO A 638 27.41 16.89 -4.77
C PRO A 638 28.46 17.83 -5.38
N ASP A 639 29.75 17.48 -5.23
CA ASP A 639 30.83 18.21 -5.90
C ASP A 639 30.71 18.09 -7.43
N VAL A 640 30.39 19.21 -8.08
CA VAL A 640 30.20 19.30 -9.54
C VAL A 640 31.47 19.03 -10.35
N ARG A 641 32.67 19.11 -9.74
CA ARG A 641 33.95 18.72 -10.36
C ARG A 641 34.07 17.20 -10.46
N ILE A 642 33.40 16.49 -9.55
CA ILE A 642 33.39 15.04 -9.44
C ILE A 642 32.22 14.47 -10.23
N TYR A 643 31.01 14.96 -9.97
CA TYR A 643 29.77 14.52 -10.61
C TYR A 643 29.34 15.54 -11.67
N THR A 644 30.05 15.55 -12.81
CA THR A 644 29.83 16.53 -13.89
C THR A 644 28.51 16.31 -14.62
N ASP A 645 28.04 15.06 -14.70
CA ASP A 645 26.79 14.69 -15.34
C ASP A 645 25.60 14.89 -14.38
N GLU A 646 24.59 15.62 -14.84
CA GLU A 646 23.37 15.91 -14.08
C GLU A 646 22.53 14.66 -13.85
N LYS A 647 22.49 13.76 -14.83
CA LYS A 647 21.79 12.48 -14.69
C LYS A 647 22.43 11.64 -13.58
N GLN A 648 23.76 11.59 -13.56
CA GLN A 648 24.51 10.90 -12.51
C GLN A 648 24.28 11.53 -11.12
N ARG A 649 24.21 12.87 -11.01
CA ARG A 649 23.88 13.54 -9.74
C ARG A 649 22.49 13.16 -9.26
N THR A 650 21.51 13.17 -10.16
CA THR A 650 20.12 12.80 -9.85
C THR A 650 20.03 11.35 -9.41
N GLU A 651 20.71 10.43 -10.10
CA GLU A 651 20.73 9.01 -9.76
C GLU A 651 21.36 8.73 -8.37
N LEU A 652 22.43 9.46 -8.02
CA LEU A 652 23.18 9.24 -6.78
C LEU A 652 22.62 9.99 -5.57
N PHE A 653 22.10 11.21 -5.77
CA PHE A 653 21.72 12.13 -4.69
C PHE A 653 20.23 12.50 -4.69
N GLY A 654 19.47 12.11 -5.71
CA GLY A 654 18.06 12.49 -5.86
C GLY A 654 17.12 11.93 -4.79
N LYS A 655 17.61 11.06 -3.90
CA LYS A 655 16.86 10.61 -2.72
C LYS A 655 17.00 11.53 -1.50
N ALA A 656 17.89 12.54 -1.54
CA ALA A 656 17.95 13.58 -0.52
C ALA A 656 16.71 14.48 -0.60
N ASP A 657 16.39 15.18 0.48
CA ASP A 657 15.18 16.01 0.54
C ASP A 657 15.35 17.31 -0.26
N GLU A 658 16.60 17.80 -0.36
CA GLU A 658 17.00 18.84 -1.30
C GLU A 658 18.37 18.50 -1.91
N VAL A 659 18.57 18.85 -3.18
CA VAL A 659 19.88 18.73 -3.86
C VAL A 659 20.30 20.09 -4.39
N ILE A 660 21.38 20.64 -3.83
CA ILE A 660 21.99 21.89 -4.30
C ILE A 660 23.41 21.63 -4.76
N THR A 661 23.92 22.44 -5.70
CA THR A 661 25.30 22.28 -6.21
C THR A 661 26.29 23.27 -5.59
N SER A 662 25.79 24.14 -4.71
CA SER A 662 26.58 25.10 -3.95
C SER A 662 25.78 25.56 -2.73
N LEU A 663 26.46 25.75 -1.60
CA LEU A 663 25.86 26.36 -0.40
C LEU A 663 25.26 27.75 -0.64
N THR A 664 25.66 28.44 -1.71
CA THR A 664 25.07 29.74 -2.11
C THR A 664 23.65 29.63 -2.66
N GLN A 665 23.19 28.43 -3.04
CA GLN A 665 21.84 28.19 -3.54
C GLN A 665 20.81 28.05 -2.40
N PHE A 666 21.27 27.69 -1.20
CA PHE A 666 20.42 27.47 -0.05
C PHE A 666 19.66 28.74 0.35
N GLN A 667 18.33 28.64 0.39
CA GLN A 667 17.45 29.73 0.80
C GLN A 667 16.99 29.51 2.24
N ILE A 668 17.61 30.21 3.18
CA ILE A 668 17.32 30.06 4.63
C ILE A 668 15.84 30.29 4.94
N ASP A 669 15.18 31.19 4.20
CA ASP A 669 13.80 31.61 4.44
C ASP A 669 12.76 30.63 3.86
N ASN A 670 13.17 29.51 3.24
CA ASN A 670 12.26 28.44 2.80
C ASN A 670 11.89 27.44 3.92
N TYR A 671 12.25 27.74 5.17
CA TYR A 671 12.19 26.81 6.30
C TYR A 671 11.54 27.49 7.52
N ASP A 672 10.62 26.78 8.17
CA ASP A 672 9.94 27.25 9.39
C ASP A 672 10.82 26.93 10.62
N TRP A 673 11.78 27.82 10.90
CA TRP A 673 12.74 27.69 12.00
C TRP A 673 12.07 27.85 13.38
N GLN A 674 11.90 26.73 14.09
CA GLN A 674 11.37 26.64 15.45
C GLN A 674 12.45 27.01 16.50
N LEU A 675 12.77 28.30 16.61
CA LEU A 675 13.85 28.84 17.47
C LEU A 675 13.50 28.97 18.95
#